data_AF-A0A353C173-F1
#
_entry.id   AF-A0A353C173-F1
#
_cell.length_a   1.000
_cell.length_b   1.000
_cell.length_c   1.000
_cell.angle_alpha   90.00
_cell.angle_beta   90.00
_cell.angle_gamma   90.00
#
_symmetry.space_group_name_H-M   'P 1'
#
loop_
_entity.id
_entity.type
_entity.pdbx_description
1 polymer ?
#
loop_
_entity_poly.entity_id
_entity_poly.type
_entity_poly.pdbx_seq_one_letter_code
_entity_poly.pdbx_strand_id
1 'polypeptide(L)'
;METELVKDEFVPEKSKTPKRKKTESEENSEQDNKPKKSSQKTKKSTKKKSTSTSKGKKTVEDSINISDTTEIKEESTDRHAKRKKAKPANVMEEPEQPESQSMGQAVLSGVSMVTECADNSEDMGDPSPPVEQYLDPESTEKIISNPGKDDAEQLVSASNQLEIIQEVILPLTAVKVRNISGKIKNLVAEIISNKVIIQGDLHNQIFFVGNDGIVHHLANDVNFSTFIDIAGVQPGMNAQVTGIIEDVISELAPDGLRIIQKSVLEIFVKVTESVQLALEQGNGPTLYLKRVVGENSIQNLVESDLTLFTPAIKIDEIIGSIHSITTEIITDKVIVQGILHKQIFFIDSDNTARHQAEDIPFSLFVDITGATPGMNVQVQPRIEAILFNLINDTIVNQRAVLEFFIKVTENVLLPVVNGNGPLFKVDEFVGDGTIQELSETLITLNTPAIKVREIVAQIRDLASHVICNKVIVQGTLHKQIYFIGTDNIEHHQAEDIPIAAFLDITGAMPGNNVKLTTTIEGIFFDLLSTAELRQKVIFAITAIVTEETQVNLVLGVSPLFQLEQVVGENTKQLLVISSEQVVPPPPIVPIRPVVTSVIVDPPLISLIGSQQILLQSSFSLPETAIKIKEVDPKVFNVSVQVMADGVLAQGTVNKVIVFVGTDNIVRSITEQVPFSILVTIPGITSAQITNTKVLVEDIIFSLTPSGTVIDQTVVLKAEVEGQLPQESSISVVTNVTGTGVVETQLLVQGLVRTPNGDQLQQLNAVTNVSGPGIIGVSHEQTDLLQIVGEPSSIPVTIVTAVQIAP
;
A
#
# COMPACT_ATOMS: atom_id res chain seq x y z
N MET A 1 57.88 40.54 14.16
CA MET A 1 56.59 40.11 13.60
C MET A 1 55.62 39.98 14.79
N GLU A 2 55.12 41.05 15.41
CA GLU A 2 54.71 42.39 14.89
C GLU A 2 53.62 42.23 13.80
N THR A 3 52.48 42.92 13.82
CA THR A 3 52.01 44.09 14.63
C THR A 3 50.72 43.74 15.43
N GLU A 4 50.37 44.35 16.58
CA GLU A 4 49.94 45.76 16.83
C GLU A 4 48.81 46.26 15.90
N LEU A 5 47.78 47.01 16.31
CA LEU A 5 47.26 47.52 17.61
C LEU A 5 45.73 47.75 17.42
N VAL A 6 44.84 47.92 18.42
CA VAL A 6 44.59 49.11 19.27
C VAL A 6 43.57 48.72 20.37
N LYS A 7 43.57 49.41 21.52
CA LYS A 7 42.57 49.29 22.61
C LYS A 7 41.62 50.50 22.64
N ASP A 8 40.51 50.40 23.39
CA ASP A 8 40.26 51.36 24.48
C ASP A 8 39.28 50.81 25.55
N GLU A 9 39.28 51.41 26.74
CA GLU A 9 38.50 51.00 27.93
C GLU A 9 37.77 52.21 28.58
N PHE A 10 37.08 51.97 29.72
CA PHE A 10 36.51 52.96 30.68
C PHE A 10 35.26 53.78 30.24
N VAL A 11 34.32 54.20 31.11
CA VAL A 11 33.81 53.71 32.43
C VAL A 11 32.49 54.47 32.76
N PRO A 12 31.59 54.01 33.66
CA PRO A 12 30.17 54.44 33.69
C PRO A 12 29.81 55.56 34.68
N GLU A 13 28.58 56.10 34.57
CA GLU A 13 27.99 57.04 35.55
C GLU A 13 26.53 56.67 35.95
N LYS A 14 25.95 57.36 36.96
CA LYS A 14 24.73 56.95 37.69
C LYS A 14 23.61 58.00 37.76
N SER A 15 22.37 57.50 37.78
CA SER A 15 21.19 58.01 38.52
C SER A 15 20.45 59.28 38.06
N LYS A 16 19.11 59.22 38.02
CA LYS A 16 18.19 59.94 38.95
C LYS A 16 16.69 59.71 38.68
N THR A 17 15.98 59.28 39.73
CA THR A 17 14.56 59.63 40.03
C THR A 17 14.56 60.87 40.97
N PRO A 18 13.45 61.42 41.56
CA PRO A 18 12.05 60.95 41.66
C PRO A 18 10.92 62.04 41.61
N LYS A 19 9.64 61.58 41.69
CA LYS A 19 8.43 62.15 42.38
C LYS A 19 7.14 61.71 41.61
N ARG A 20 6.03 61.18 42.16
CA ARG A 20 5.45 60.95 43.52
C ARG A 20 4.42 61.98 44.05
N LYS A 21 3.12 61.65 43.89
CA LYS A 21 1.96 61.87 44.81
C LYS A 21 1.01 60.65 44.62
N LYS A 22 0.30 60.04 45.60
CA LYS A 22 -0.49 60.47 46.80
C LYS A 22 -1.88 61.03 46.43
N THR A 23 -3.02 60.62 47.05
CA THR A 23 -3.23 59.72 48.22
C THR A 23 -4.69 59.21 48.37
N GLU A 24 -4.94 58.35 49.40
CA GLU A 24 -6.20 58.17 50.18
C GLU A 24 -7.44 57.53 49.46
N SER A 25 -8.36 56.78 50.08
CA SER A 25 -8.45 56.14 51.43
C SER A 25 -9.61 55.10 51.52
N GLU A 26 -9.82 54.52 52.72
CA GLU A 26 -10.83 53.54 53.24
C GLU A 26 -12.33 53.70 52.80
N GLU A 27 -13.31 52.80 53.08
CA GLU A 27 -13.61 52.04 54.32
C GLU A 27 -14.56 50.78 54.15
N ASN A 28 -15.16 50.26 55.25
CA ASN A 28 -15.72 48.90 55.45
C ASN A 28 -17.25 48.71 55.24
N SER A 29 -17.68 47.45 55.02
CA SER A 29 -18.84 46.73 55.68
C SER A 29 -18.92 45.27 55.12
N GLU A 30 -18.94 44.19 55.93
CA GLU A 30 -20.06 43.60 56.73
C GLU A 30 -21.18 42.93 55.89
N GLN A 31 -21.73 41.73 56.18
CA GLN A 31 -21.32 40.65 57.11
C GLN A 31 -22.05 39.30 56.82
N ASP A 32 -21.36 38.17 57.10
CA ASP A 32 -21.88 36.89 57.66
C ASP A 32 -22.77 35.83 56.95
N ASN A 33 -22.68 34.61 57.52
CA ASN A 33 -23.62 33.46 57.56
C ASN A 33 -23.93 32.52 56.35
N LYS A 34 -23.15 31.41 56.34
CA LYS A 34 -23.56 29.97 56.27
C LYS A 34 -24.93 29.62 56.95
N PRO A 35 -25.55 28.39 56.82
CA PRO A 35 -24.98 27.09 56.36
C PRO A 35 -25.90 26.08 55.57
N LYS A 36 -25.25 25.09 54.92
CA LYS A 36 -25.54 23.62 54.87
C LYS A 36 -26.93 23.00 54.47
N LYS A 37 -26.80 21.98 53.60
CA LYS A 37 -27.34 20.58 53.66
C LYS A 37 -28.72 20.20 53.07
N SER A 38 -28.67 19.08 52.30
CA SER A 38 -29.65 17.94 52.24
C SER A 38 -31.06 18.16 51.61
N SER A 39 -31.73 17.16 50.98
CA SER A 39 -31.33 15.81 50.52
C SER A 39 -32.44 15.06 49.72
N GLN A 40 -32.03 14.07 48.90
CA GLN A 40 -32.70 12.78 48.63
C GLN A 40 -34.09 12.69 47.91
N LYS A 41 -34.11 11.85 46.84
CA LYS A 41 -35.13 10.80 46.50
C LYS A 41 -36.55 11.25 46.03
N THR A 42 -37.33 10.51 45.22
CA THR A 42 -37.14 9.23 44.46
C THR A 42 -38.20 9.01 43.33
N LYS A 43 -37.81 8.20 42.30
CA LYS A 43 -38.60 7.17 41.56
C LYS A 43 -39.85 7.53 40.71
N LYS A 44 -39.73 7.20 39.40
CA LYS A 44 -40.74 6.56 38.49
C LYS A 44 -42.01 7.40 38.13
N SER A 45 -42.77 7.14 37.05
CA SER A 45 -42.88 5.96 36.17
C SER A 45 -43.37 6.22 34.72
N THR A 46 -42.84 5.47 33.75
CA THR A 46 -43.49 4.88 32.52
C THR A 46 -44.45 5.67 31.57
N LYS A 47 -43.95 5.89 30.34
CA LYS A 47 -44.42 5.30 29.03
C LYS A 47 -45.73 5.75 28.32
N LYS A 48 -45.51 6.35 27.12
CA LYS A 48 -45.94 5.92 25.74
C LYS A 48 -47.11 6.61 24.99
N LYS A 49 -46.94 6.68 23.65
CA LYS A 49 -47.81 7.18 22.53
C LYS A 49 -47.97 8.72 22.47
N SER A 50 -47.88 9.42 21.33
CA SER A 50 -48.27 9.23 19.91
C SER A 50 -49.78 9.46 19.65
N THR A 51 -50.26 10.05 18.53
CA THR A 51 -49.70 10.16 17.16
C THR A 51 -50.36 11.30 16.34
N SER A 52 -49.66 11.87 15.33
CA SER A 52 -50.12 12.43 14.02
C SER A 52 -51.51 13.07 13.78
N THR A 53 -51.60 14.10 12.91
CA THR A 53 -52.55 14.24 11.73
C THR A 53 -52.16 15.49 10.87
N SER A 54 -52.87 15.85 9.78
CA SER A 54 -52.32 16.46 8.55
C SER A 54 -53.20 17.48 7.79
N LYS A 55 -52.59 18.15 6.79
CA LYS A 55 -53.17 18.77 5.55
C LYS A 55 -53.95 20.10 5.62
N GLY A 56 -53.70 20.97 4.64
CA GLY A 56 -54.57 22.10 4.22
C GLY A 56 -53.89 23.00 3.16
N LYS A 57 -54.60 23.40 2.08
CA LYS A 57 -54.11 24.33 1.02
C LYS A 57 -55.27 25.01 0.27
N LYS A 58 -55.27 26.34 0.14
CA LYS A 58 -56.02 27.11 -0.89
C LYS A 58 -55.47 28.55 -1.03
N THR A 59 -56.05 29.37 -1.91
CA THR A 59 -55.37 30.42 -2.71
C THR A 59 -56.23 31.71 -2.85
N VAL A 60 -55.82 32.64 -3.76
CA VAL A 60 -56.55 33.86 -4.25
C VAL A 60 -56.26 35.11 -3.39
N GLU A 61 -56.01 36.35 -3.86
CA GLU A 61 -55.99 37.09 -5.17
C GLU A 61 -54.78 38.09 -5.15
N ASP A 62 -54.32 38.86 -6.16
CA ASP A 62 -54.70 39.10 -7.57
C ASP A 62 -53.47 39.36 -8.51
N SER A 63 -53.27 40.56 -9.10
CA SER A 63 -52.46 40.77 -10.34
C SER A 63 -51.74 42.14 -10.52
N ILE A 64 -50.73 42.18 -11.42
CA ILE A 64 -50.36 43.22 -12.44
C ILE A 64 -49.11 42.72 -13.23
N ASN A 65 -48.75 43.32 -14.38
CA ASN A 65 -48.29 42.58 -15.57
C ASN A 65 -47.12 43.23 -16.38
N ILE A 66 -46.31 42.44 -17.12
CA ILE A 66 -45.51 42.78 -18.35
C ILE A 66 -44.30 43.76 -18.19
N SER A 67 -43.13 43.66 -18.85
CA SER A 67 -42.45 42.64 -19.72
C SER A 67 -40.93 42.94 -19.89
N ASP A 68 -40.21 42.08 -20.63
CA ASP A 68 -38.74 42.05 -20.86
C ASP A 68 -38.11 43.09 -21.84
N THR A 69 -36.77 43.04 -21.91
CA THR A 69 -35.81 43.33 -23.03
C THR A 69 -35.09 44.69 -23.17
N THR A 70 -33.76 44.66 -22.97
CA THR A 70 -32.64 45.40 -23.66
C THR A 70 -32.72 46.92 -23.88
N GLU A 71 -31.74 47.75 -23.44
CA GLU A 71 -30.43 47.97 -24.10
C GLU A 71 -29.34 48.67 -23.23
N ILE A 72 -28.09 48.19 -23.32
CA ILE A 72 -26.79 48.89 -23.62
C ILE A 72 -26.41 50.27 -22.98
N LYS A 73 -25.11 50.36 -22.53
CA LYS A 73 -24.11 51.49 -22.51
C LYS A 73 -23.71 52.25 -21.21
N GLU A 74 -22.37 52.23 -20.95
CA GLU A 74 -21.44 53.34 -20.55
C GLU A 74 -21.63 54.10 -19.19
N GLU A 75 -20.62 54.73 -18.53
CA GLU A 75 -19.18 54.99 -18.82
C GLU A 75 -18.31 55.30 -17.55
N SER A 76 -17.00 55.51 -17.76
CA SER A 76 -16.03 56.33 -16.96
C SER A 76 -15.34 55.69 -15.72
N THR A 77 -14.09 56.01 -15.33
CA THR A 77 -13.09 57.05 -15.74
C THR A 77 -11.69 56.42 -15.97
N ASP A 78 -10.97 56.64 -17.08
CA ASP A 78 -9.99 57.72 -17.44
C ASP A 78 -8.96 58.05 -16.32
N ARG A 79 -7.68 57.63 -16.42
CA ARG A 79 -6.51 58.31 -17.10
C ARG A 79 -5.28 57.36 -17.08
N HIS A 80 -4.24 57.39 -17.94
CA HIS A 80 -3.87 57.97 -19.26
C HIS A 80 -2.66 57.07 -19.77
N ALA A 81 -1.66 57.30 -20.66
CA ALA A 81 -1.10 58.31 -21.57
C ALA A 81 -0.07 57.63 -22.55
N LYS A 82 0.60 58.23 -23.57
CA LYS A 82 0.20 59.20 -24.64
C LYS A 82 1.35 59.54 -25.65
N ARG A 83 1.43 58.90 -26.84
CA ARG A 83 2.07 59.32 -28.15
C ARG A 83 2.31 58.05 -29.04
N LYS A 84 2.12 57.93 -30.38
CA LYS A 84 2.03 58.79 -31.61
C LYS A 84 3.38 59.36 -32.11
N LYS A 85 3.76 59.35 -33.41
CA LYS A 85 3.06 58.99 -34.69
C LYS A 85 3.99 58.29 -35.74
N ALA A 86 3.73 58.37 -37.06
CA ALA A 86 4.11 57.36 -38.08
C ALA A 86 4.08 57.82 -39.59
N LYS A 87 4.46 56.91 -40.53
CA LYS A 87 4.43 56.93 -42.04
C LYS A 87 5.56 57.73 -42.77
N PRO A 88 5.83 57.64 -44.12
CA PRO A 88 5.20 56.85 -45.24
C PRO A 88 6.11 56.19 -46.36
N ALA A 89 5.56 55.17 -47.06
CA ALA A 89 5.48 54.86 -48.52
C ALA A 89 6.66 54.73 -49.55
N ASN A 90 6.58 53.65 -50.37
CA ASN A 90 7.04 53.36 -51.77
C ASN A 90 8.56 53.48 -52.13
N VAL A 91 9.16 52.67 -53.03
CA VAL A 91 8.73 52.12 -54.36
C VAL A 91 9.05 50.60 -54.52
N MET A 92 8.56 49.95 -55.59
CA MET A 92 8.65 48.51 -55.92
C MET A 92 9.95 48.11 -56.64
N GLU A 93 10.48 46.90 -56.37
CA GLU A 93 10.76 45.82 -57.34
C GLU A 93 11.18 44.51 -56.61
N GLU A 94 11.08 43.35 -57.28
CA GLU A 94 11.26 41.97 -56.77
C GLU A 94 11.81 41.09 -57.91
N PRO A 95 12.33 39.86 -57.68
CA PRO A 95 12.80 39.24 -56.42
C PRO A 95 14.21 38.58 -56.53
N GLU A 96 14.87 38.30 -55.40
CA GLU A 96 15.79 37.14 -55.24
C GLU A 96 16.12 36.88 -53.75
N GLN A 97 16.45 35.64 -53.37
CA GLN A 97 16.87 35.24 -52.01
C GLN A 97 18.40 35.18 -51.90
N PRO A 98 19.02 35.35 -50.70
CA PRO A 98 19.33 34.16 -49.86
C PRO A 98 19.40 34.38 -48.31
N GLU A 99 19.52 33.27 -47.57
CA GLU A 99 20.21 33.07 -46.25
C GLU A 99 19.90 34.00 -45.04
N SER A 100 19.51 33.52 -43.84
CA SER A 100 20.32 32.64 -42.95
C SER A 100 19.70 32.40 -41.55
N GLN A 101 20.05 31.26 -40.93
CA GLN A 101 20.16 30.93 -39.48
C GLN A 101 19.00 31.18 -38.46
N SER A 102 18.55 30.08 -37.82
CA SER A 102 18.59 29.93 -36.35
C SER A 102 18.73 28.44 -35.96
N MET A 103 18.99 28.12 -34.68
CA MET A 103 19.31 26.75 -34.23
C MET A 103 18.08 25.93 -33.79
N GLY A 104 18.11 24.61 -34.01
CA GLY A 104 17.01 23.70 -33.67
C GLY A 104 17.01 23.20 -32.21
N GLN A 105 15.84 22.76 -31.76
CA GLN A 105 15.67 22.01 -30.50
C GLN A 105 15.80 20.50 -30.78
N ALA A 106 16.43 19.76 -29.86
CA ALA A 106 16.42 18.30 -29.90
C ALA A 106 15.14 17.77 -29.22
N VAL A 107 14.47 16.82 -29.87
CA VAL A 107 13.32 16.10 -29.30
C VAL A 107 13.81 14.78 -28.73
N LEU A 108 13.51 14.50 -27.46
CA LEU A 108 13.75 13.20 -26.84
C LEU A 108 12.57 12.26 -27.13
N SER A 109 12.87 11.12 -27.73
CA SER A 109 11.91 10.05 -27.99
C SER A 109 11.66 9.22 -26.73
N GLY A 110 10.52 9.44 -26.07
CA GLY A 110 10.04 8.56 -25.01
C GLY A 110 9.43 7.28 -25.59
N VAL A 111 9.94 6.12 -25.21
CA VAL A 111 9.31 4.81 -25.45
C VAL A 111 8.65 4.39 -24.15
N SER A 112 7.32 4.39 -24.09
CA SER A 112 6.59 3.78 -22.98
C SER A 112 6.63 2.27 -23.12
N MET A 113 7.35 1.59 -22.23
CA MET A 113 7.07 0.18 -21.96
C MET A 113 5.81 0.11 -21.09
N VAL A 114 4.82 -0.67 -21.53
CA VAL A 114 3.65 -1.00 -20.71
C VAL A 114 3.95 -2.32 -20.01
N THR A 115 4.24 -2.26 -18.71
CA THR A 115 4.39 -3.45 -17.88
C THR A 115 3.00 -3.91 -17.45
N GLU A 116 2.43 -4.88 -18.16
CA GLU A 116 1.18 -5.53 -17.76
C GLU A 116 1.43 -6.51 -16.60
N CYS A 117 0.57 -6.48 -15.59
CA CYS A 117 0.56 -7.48 -14.53
C CYS A 117 -0.08 -8.77 -15.05
N ALA A 118 0.74 -9.76 -15.40
CA ALA A 118 0.28 -11.06 -15.85
C ALA A 118 -0.17 -11.93 -14.67
N ASP A 119 -1.42 -12.39 -14.72
CA ASP A 119 -2.01 -13.33 -13.75
C ASP A 119 -1.52 -14.76 -14.04
N ASN A 120 -0.26 -15.02 -13.68
CA ASN A 120 0.49 -16.21 -14.11
C ASN A 120 0.08 -17.47 -13.34
N SER A 121 -0.80 -18.27 -13.95
CA SER A 121 -1.02 -19.66 -13.60
C SER A 121 -0.88 -20.58 -14.81
N GLU A 122 0.35 -20.97 -15.17
CA GLU A 122 0.60 -22.25 -15.85
C GLU A 122 2.10 -22.68 -15.82
N ASP A 123 2.29 -23.97 -16.13
CA ASP A 123 3.50 -24.81 -16.01
C ASP A 123 4.72 -24.33 -16.82
N MET A 124 5.95 -24.58 -16.32
CA MET A 124 7.21 -24.24 -16.98
C MET A 124 8.27 -25.34 -16.81
N GLY A 125 8.87 -25.77 -17.92
CA GLY A 125 9.74 -26.94 -18.01
C GLY A 125 11.22 -26.72 -17.64
N ASP A 126 11.87 -27.82 -17.26
CA ASP A 126 13.22 -27.90 -16.68
C ASP A 126 14.38 -27.82 -17.71
N PRO A 127 15.41 -26.98 -17.51
CA PRO A 127 16.61 -26.93 -18.34
C PRO A 127 17.80 -27.70 -17.72
N SER A 128 18.24 -28.76 -18.41
CA SER A 128 19.33 -29.63 -17.93
C SER A 128 20.72 -28.95 -17.85
N PRO A 129 21.53 -29.21 -16.80
CA PRO A 129 22.86 -28.63 -16.63
C PRO A 129 23.98 -29.38 -17.39
N PRO A 130 25.19 -28.79 -17.52
CA PRO A 130 26.32 -29.41 -18.22
C PRO A 130 27.02 -30.53 -17.41
N VAL A 131 27.77 -31.38 -18.12
CA VAL A 131 28.55 -32.48 -17.52
C VAL A 131 30.04 -32.11 -17.42
N GLU A 132 30.60 -32.18 -16.22
CA GLU A 132 32.05 -32.37 -16.01
C GLU A 132 32.32 -33.69 -15.28
N GLN A 133 33.51 -34.26 -15.50
CA GLN A 133 33.91 -35.58 -15.01
C GLN A 133 35.06 -35.45 -14.01
N TYR A 134 35.00 -36.18 -12.90
CA TYR A 134 36.15 -36.45 -12.03
C TYR A 134 36.26 -37.93 -11.68
N LEU A 135 37.47 -38.36 -11.32
CA LEU A 135 37.90 -39.76 -11.23
C LEU A 135 38.19 -40.18 -9.79
N ASP A 136 37.69 -41.36 -9.40
CA ASP A 136 38.14 -42.08 -8.20
C ASP A 136 39.52 -42.72 -8.38
N PRO A 137 40.25 -42.93 -7.27
CA PRO A 137 40.99 -44.19 -7.09
C PRO A 137 40.85 -44.81 -5.68
N GLU A 138 40.99 -46.15 -5.59
CA GLU A 138 40.64 -46.95 -4.42
C GLU A 138 41.77 -47.20 -3.37
N SER A 139 41.33 -47.52 -2.14
CA SER A 139 41.84 -48.61 -1.27
C SER A 139 43.17 -48.50 -0.48
N THR A 140 43.10 -48.71 0.86
CA THR A 140 43.55 -49.94 1.58
C THR A 140 43.69 -49.73 3.10
N GLU A 141 43.65 -50.81 3.89
CA GLU A 141 43.49 -50.80 5.35
C GLU A 141 44.81 -50.91 6.16
N LYS A 142 44.78 -50.52 7.46
CA LYS A 142 45.04 -51.47 8.57
C LYS A 142 44.70 -50.96 9.97
N ILE A 143 44.35 -51.91 10.86
CA ILE A 143 43.87 -51.69 12.24
C ILE A 143 44.85 -52.31 13.25
N ILE A 144 45.17 -51.60 14.34
CA ILE A 144 45.63 -52.15 15.64
C ILE A 144 44.92 -51.37 16.78
N SER A 145 44.79 -51.99 17.97
CA SER A 145 43.74 -51.72 18.97
C SER A 145 44.04 -50.75 20.13
N ASN A 146 43.01 -49.97 20.51
CA ASN A 146 42.39 -49.73 21.86
C ASN A 146 43.01 -50.36 23.14
N PRO A 147 42.71 -49.86 24.37
CA PRO A 147 41.49 -49.09 24.77
C PRO A 147 41.69 -47.86 25.70
N GLY A 148 40.63 -47.08 25.98
CA GLY A 148 40.75 -45.92 26.88
C GLY A 148 39.54 -45.13 27.48
N LYS A 149 38.26 -45.46 27.22
CA LYS A 149 37.05 -44.70 27.71
C LYS A 149 36.90 -43.26 27.13
N ASP A 150 35.72 -42.62 27.07
CA ASP A 150 34.39 -42.85 27.69
C ASP A 150 33.26 -43.14 26.65
N ASP A 151 32.02 -43.25 27.12
CA ASP A 151 30.83 -43.74 26.39
C ASP A 151 30.05 -42.66 25.60
N ALA A 152 29.22 -43.14 24.66
CA ALA A 152 28.08 -42.44 24.02
C ALA A 152 28.31 -41.48 22.83
N GLU A 153 29.05 -41.92 21.80
CA GLU A 153 28.75 -41.54 20.40
C GLU A 153 28.50 -42.78 19.53
N GLN A 154 27.27 -42.95 19.03
CA GLN A 154 26.98 -43.94 17.99
C GLN A 154 25.81 -43.51 17.08
N LEU A 155 26.16 -43.19 15.83
CA LEU A 155 25.35 -43.29 14.61
C LEU A 155 23.91 -42.71 14.66
N VAL A 156 23.78 -41.44 14.25
CA VAL A 156 22.54 -40.94 13.64
C VAL A 156 22.85 -40.22 12.33
N SER A 157 22.90 -40.98 11.23
CA SER A 157 22.76 -40.43 9.88
C SER A 157 21.29 -40.09 9.65
N ALA A 158 20.84 -38.93 10.13
CA ALA A 158 19.44 -38.53 10.05
C ALA A 158 19.04 -38.20 8.60
N SER A 159 18.02 -38.88 8.09
CA SER A 159 17.25 -38.38 6.95
C SER A 159 16.55 -37.09 7.38
N ASN A 160 16.90 -35.96 6.76
CA ASN A 160 16.32 -34.65 7.10
C ASN A 160 14.90 -34.50 6.53
N GLN A 161 13.94 -35.23 7.10
CA GLN A 161 12.54 -35.22 6.70
C GLN A 161 11.67 -35.39 7.95
N LEU A 162 10.78 -34.43 8.22
CA LEU A 162 10.06 -34.28 9.49
C LEU A 162 8.55 -34.35 9.24
N GLU A 163 8.05 -35.54 8.91
CA GLU A 163 6.63 -35.75 8.58
C GLU A 163 5.71 -35.50 9.79
N ILE A 164 4.85 -34.47 9.69
CA ILE A 164 3.73 -34.29 10.63
C ILE A 164 2.59 -35.21 10.18
N ILE A 165 2.62 -36.46 10.63
CA ILE A 165 1.52 -37.42 10.51
C ILE A 165 0.62 -37.30 11.74
N GLN A 166 -0.69 -37.10 11.54
CA GLN A 166 -1.67 -37.02 12.62
C GLN A 166 -2.90 -37.90 12.34
N GLU A 167 -3.36 -38.63 13.35
CA GLU A 167 -4.64 -39.36 13.34
C GLU A 167 -5.72 -38.48 13.99
N VAL A 168 -6.64 -37.92 13.19
CA VAL A 168 -7.74 -37.09 13.67
C VAL A 168 -9.02 -37.91 13.77
N ILE A 169 -9.58 -38.01 14.98
CA ILE A 169 -10.84 -38.73 15.24
C ILE A 169 -12.03 -37.80 14.96
N LEU A 170 -12.95 -38.25 14.11
CA LEU A 170 -14.17 -37.53 13.75
C LEU A 170 -15.30 -37.82 14.77
N PRO A 171 -16.15 -36.83 15.08
CA PRO A 171 -17.30 -37.02 15.98
C PRO A 171 -18.47 -37.79 15.33
N LEU A 172 -18.41 -38.01 14.01
CA LEU A 172 -19.44 -38.64 13.18
C LEU A 172 -18.76 -39.46 12.08
N THR A 173 -19.38 -40.57 11.66
CA THR A 173 -18.90 -41.35 10.51
C THR A 173 -19.03 -40.53 9.22
N ALA A 174 -17.89 -40.35 8.54
CA ALA A 174 -17.78 -39.73 7.23
C ALA A 174 -17.81 -40.77 6.11
N VAL A 175 -18.36 -40.35 4.97
CA VAL A 175 -18.31 -41.07 3.69
C VAL A 175 -17.08 -40.64 2.88
N LYS A 176 -16.67 -39.37 2.99
CA LYS A 176 -15.45 -38.81 2.39
C LYS A 176 -15.04 -37.49 3.04
N VAL A 177 -13.75 -37.18 2.98
CA VAL A 177 -13.25 -35.80 3.15
C VAL A 177 -13.63 -34.99 1.91
N ARG A 178 -13.93 -33.69 2.07
CA ARG A 178 -14.19 -32.74 0.98
C ARG A 178 -12.96 -31.88 0.70
N ASN A 179 -12.35 -31.34 1.75
CA ASN A 179 -11.14 -30.52 1.74
C ASN A 179 -10.64 -30.38 3.19
N ILE A 180 -9.34 -30.19 3.37
CA ILE A 180 -8.76 -29.63 4.60
C ILE A 180 -8.10 -28.30 4.22
N SER A 181 -8.33 -27.26 5.01
CA SER A 181 -7.68 -25.95 4.85
C SER A 181 -6.85 -25.66 6.09
N GLY A 182 -5.52 -25.67 5.94
CA GLY A 182 -4.58 -25.34 7.00
C GLY A 182 -4.23 -23.85 7.03
N LYS A 183 -3.86 -23.34 8.21
CA LYS A 183 -3.14 -22.07 8.41
C LYS A 183 -2.12 -22.21 9.53
N ILE A 184 -0.89 -21.78 9.30
CA ILE A 184 0.11 -21.64 10.37
C ILE A 184 -0.25 -20.40 11.21
N LYS A 185 -0.11 -20.51 12.53
CA LYS A 185 -0.31 -19.46 13.53
C LYS A 185 0.84 -19.50 14.54
N ASN A 186 0.91 -18.46 15.38
CA ASN A 186 1.74 -18.43 16.59
C ASN A 186 3.21 -18.80 16.33
N LEU A 187 3.73 -18.42 15.15
CA LEU A 187 5.07 -18.78 14.70
C LEU A 187 6.09 -17.91 15.44
N VAL A 188 6.88 -18.53 16.31
CA VAL A 188 7.87 -17.90 17.20
C VAL A 188 9.24 -18.49 16.94
N ALA A 189 10.27 -17.65 16.91
CA ALA A 189 11.66 -18.06 16.85
C ALA A 189 12.41 -17.69 18.15
N GLU A 190 13.31 -18.57 18.56
CA GLU A 190 14.34 -18.34 19.57
C GLU A 190 15.71 -18.55 18.92
N ILE A 191 16.58 -17.52 18.95
CA ILE A 191 17.95 -17.62 18.41
C ILE A 191 18.90 -18.07 19.50
N ILE A 192 19.58 -19.19 19.24
CA ILE A 192 20.75 -19.65 19.99
C ILE A 192 21.98 -19.62 19.08
N SER A 193 23.18 -19.75 19.63
CA SER A 193 24.41 -19.66 18.84
C SER A 193 24.44 -20.70 17.69
N ASN A 194 24.47 -20.21 16.46
CA ASN A 194 24.43 -20.96 15.18
C ASN A 194 23.13 -21.74 14.87
N LYS A 195 22.03 -21.57 15.61
CA LYS A 195 20.74 -22.24 15.34
C LYS A 195 19.54 -21.37 15.69
N VAL A 196 18.45 -21.50 14.95
CA VAL A 196 17.16 -20.91 15.31
C VAL A 196 16.18 -22.05 15.62
N ILE A 197 15.63 -22.03 16.83
CA ILE A 197 14.52 -22.89 17.25
C ILE A 197 13.23 -22.20 16.83
N ILE A 198 12.31 -22.96 16.24
CA ILE A 198 11.04 -22.47 15.71
C ILE A 198 9.91 -23.29 16.33
N GLN A 199 8.85 -22.61 16.76
CA GLN A 199 7.62 -23.20 17.29
C GLN A 199 6.43 -22.55 16.62
N GLY A 200 5.37 -23.30 16.36
CA GLY A 200 4.15 -22.77 15.73
C GLY A 200 2.99 -23.75 15.75
N ASP A 201 1.80 -23.26 15.40
CA ASP A 201 0.56 -24.03 15.43
C ASP A 201 -0.01 -24.16 14.01
N LEU A 202 -0.14 -25.38 13.51
CA LEU A 202 -0.86 -25.67 12.28
C LEU A 202 -2.36 -25.86 12.60
N HIS A 203 -3.16 -24.84 12.29
CA HIS A 203 -4.61 -24.87 12.47
C HIS A 203 -5.31 -25.37 11.20
N ASN A 204 -5.92 -26.54 11.30
CA ASN A 204 -6.62 -27.21 10.20
C ASN A 204 -8.14 -27.11 10.37
N GLN A 205 -8.82 -26.73 9.30
CA GLN A 205 -10.28 -26.78 9.16
C GLN A 205 -10.64 -27.92 8.20
N ILE A 206 -11.18 -28.99 8.76
CA ILE A 206 -11.50 -30.24 8.08
C ILE A 206 -12.98 -30.21 7.69
N PHE A 207 -13.26 -30.25 6.39
CA PHE A 207 -14.61 -30.37 5.85
C PHE A 207 -14.84 -31.80 5.34
N PHE A 208 -15.84 -32.49 5.88
CA PHE A 208 -16.14 -33.88 5.52
C PHE A 208 -17.65 -34.09 5.30
N VAL A 209 -18.02 -35.12 4.55
CA VAL A 209 -19.42 -35.47 4.27
C VAL A 209 -19.82 -36.63 5.18
N GLY A 210 -20.84 -36.45 6.01
CA GLY A 210 -21.36 -37.48 6.91
C GLY A 210 -22.23 -38.53 6.19
N ASN A 211 -22.58 -39.61 6.89
CA ASN A 211 -23.56 -40.60 6.41
C ASN A 211 -24.98 -40.03 6.22
N ASP A 212 -25.24 -38.81 6.69
CA ASP A 212 -26.44 -38.00 6.45
C ASP A 212 -26.41 -37.24 5.11
N GLY A 213 -25.27 -37.23 4.40
CA GLY A 213 -25.04 -36.45 3.18
C GLY A 213 -24.75 -34.96 3.43
N ILE A 214 -24.62 -34.54 4.69
CA ILE A 214 -24.38 -33.15 5.09
C ILE A 214 -22.85 -32.91 5.18
N VAL A 215 -22.42 -31.68 4.86
CA VAL A 215 -21.03 -31.25 5.08
C VAL A 215 -20.88 -30.80 6.53
N HIS A 216 -20.04 -31.51 7.28
CA HIS A 216 -19.64 -31.18 8.64
C HIS A 216 -18.26 -30.51 8.64
N HIS A 217 -17.97 -29.75 9.70
CA HIS A 217 -16.71 -29.05 9.91
C HIS A 217 -16.12 -29.42 11.28
N LEU A 218 -14.82 -29.72 11.30
CA LEU A 218 -14.02 -29.91 12.52
C LEU A 218 -12.77 -29.03 12.45
N ALA A 219 -12.47 -28.32 13.53
CA ALA A 219 -11.21 -27.61 13.70
C ALA A 219 -10.23 -28.46 14.53
N ASN A 220 -8.95 -28.42 14.16
CA ASN A 220 -7.88 -29.21 14.76
C ASN A 220 -6.58 -28.38 14.73
N ASP A 221 -5.97 -28.12 15.89
CA ASP A 221 -4.72 -27.37 16.01
C ASP A 221 -3.57 -28.33 16.37
N VAL A 222 -2.44 -28.23 15.65
CA VAL A 222 -1.28 -29.11 15.79
C VAL A 222 -0.03 -28.28 16.10
N ASN A 223 0.48 -28.36 17.31
CA ASN A 223 1.74 -27.70 17.67
C ASN A 223 2.91 -28.42 16.96
N PHE A 224 3.79 -27.67 16.30
CA PHE A 224 5.04 -28.19 15.75
C PHE A 224 6.24 -27.41 16.29
N SER A 225 7.39 -28.08 16.33
CA SER A 225 8.66 -27.45 16.62
C SER A 225 9.76 -28.05 15.75
N THR A 226 10.66 -27.19 15.29
CA THR A 226 11.81 -27.56 14.46
C THR A 226 12.98 -26.65 14.79
N PHE A 227 14.18 -27.01 14.33
CA PHE A 227 15.32 -26.11 14.32
C PHE A 227 15.89 -26.01 12.91
N ILE A 228 16.45 -24.84 12.61
CA ILE A 228 17.17 -24.54 11.37
C ILE A 228 18.57 -24.05 11.76
N ASP A 229 19.59 -24.63 11.13
CA ASP A 229 20.99 -24.33 11.39
C ASP A 229 21.42 -23.16 10.50
N ILE A 230 21.93 -22.09 11.11
CA ILE A 230 22.33 -20.86 10.41
C ILE A 230 23.65 -20.40 11.04
N ALA A 231 24.74 -20.45 10.29
CA ALA A 231 26.06 -20.11 10.82
C ALA A 231 26.14 -18.62 11.21
N GLY A 232 26.91 -18.31 12.26
CA GLY A 232 27.18 -16.95 12.72
C GLY A 232 26.15 -16.37 13.69
N VAL A 233 24.88 -16.79 13.64
CA VAL A 233 23.80 -16.18 14.43
C VAL A 233 24.00 -16.32 15.94
N GLN A 234 23.61 -15.29 16.70
CA GLN A 234 23.78 -15.22 18.16
C GLN A 234 22.49 -14.74 18.86
N PRO A 235 22.29 -15.07 20.15
CA PRO A 235 21.20 -14.51 20.96
C PRO A 235 21.20 -12.97 20.94
N GLY A 236 20.03 -12.37 20.74
CA GLY A 236 19.85 -10.92 20.65
C GLY A 236 19.86 -10.35 19.22
N MET A 237 20.12 -11.16 18.20
CA MET A 237 19.79 -10.82 16.80
C MET A 237 18.28 -10.90 16.55
N ASN A 238 17.82 -10.38 15.42
CA ASN A 238 16.42 -10.46 14.98
C ASN A 238 16.21 -11.71 14.12
N ALA A 239 15.16 -12.48 14.37
CA ALA A 239 14.74 -13.58 13.48
C ALA A 239 13.38 -13.26 12.86
N GLN A 240 13.30 -13.39 11.54
CA GLN A 240 12.05 -13.41 10.79
C GLN A 240 11.78 -14.84 10.32
N VAL A 241 10.56 -15.33 10.56
CA VAL A 241 10.13 -16.68 10.18
C VAL A 241 8.94 -16.57 9.25
N THR A 242 9.03 -17.23 8.11
CA THR A 242 7.88 -17.45 7.22
C THR A 242 7.58 -18.95 7.18
N GLY A 243 6.29 -19.29 7.26
CA GLY A 243 5.83 -20.67 7.13
C GLY A 243 4.79 -20.78 6.02
N ILE A 244 5.04 -21.67 5.06
CA ILE A 244 4.13 -22.01 3.97
C ILE A 244 3.64 -23.45 4.16
N ILE A 245 2.41 -23.72 3.76
CA ILE A 245 1.85 -25.07 3.71
C ILE A 245 1.87 -25.47 2.24
N GLU A 246 2.76 -26.38 1.87
CA GLU A 246 2.93 -26.85 0.49
C GLU A 246 1.78 -27.80 0.10
N ASP A 247 1.37 -28.70 1.01
CA ASP A 247 0.24 -29.61 0.81
C ASP A 247 -0.38 -30.11 2.15
N VAL A 248 -1.63 -30.56 2.10
CA VAL A 248 -2.35 -31.25 3.19
C VAL A 248 -3.02 -32.51 2.64
N ILE A 249 -2.24 -33.59 2.56
CA ILE A 249 -2.69 -34.92 2.14
C ILE A 249 -3.58 -35.52 3.25
N SER A 250 -4.74 -36.08 2.88
CA SER A 250 -5.65 -36.72 3.83
C SER A 250 -6.22 -38.04 3.33
N GLU A 251 -6.09 -39.10 4.12
CA GLU A 251 -6.73 -40.41 3.88
C GLU A 251 -7.83 -40.66 4.92
N LEU A 252 -9.02 -41.05 4.48
CA LEU A 252 -10.11 -41.44 5.37
C LEU A 252 -10.01 -42.94 5.69
N ALA A 253 -9.92 -43.29 6.96
CA ALA A 253 -9.82 -44.68 7.41
C ALA A 253 -11.09 -45.49 7.05
N PRO A 254 -10.99 -46.83 6.84
CA PRO A 254 -12.13 -47.66 6.46
C PRO A 254 -13.30 -47.73 7.46
N ASP A 255 -13.14 -47.23 8.68
CA ASP A 255 -14.23 -47.08 9.67
C ASP A 255 -15.02 -45.76 9.51
N GLY A 256 -14.57 -44.85 8.66
CA GLY A 256 -15.14 -43.52 8.44
C GLY A 256 -15.04 -42.58 9.65
N LEU A 257 -14.41 -43.00 10.75
CA LEU A 257 -14.33 -42.24 12.01
C LEU A 257 -12.96 -41.58 12.21
N ARG A 258 -12.00 -41.80 11.31
CA ARG A 258 -10.63 -41.29 11.45
C ARG A 258 -10.07 -40.80 10.12
N ILE A 259 -9.35 -39.69 10.17
CA ILE A 259 -8.54 -39.17 9.06
C ILE A 259 -7.07 -39.30 9.44
N ILE A 260 -6.27 -39.91 8.56
CA ILE A 260 -4.81 -39.80 8.61
C ILE A 260 -4.45 -38.58 7.78
N GLN A 261 -3.97 -37.53 8.45
CA GLN A 261 -3.50 -36.31 7.81
C GLN A 261 -1.97 -36.33 7.74
N LYS A 262 -1.41 -35.92 6.61
CA LYS A 262 -0.01 -35.50 6.47
C LYS A 262 0.03 -34.06 5.99
N SER A 263 0.75 -33.20 6.67
CA SER A 263 0.94 -31.81 6.23
C SER A 263 2.40 -31.54 5.90
N VAL A 264 2.59 -30.93 4.74
CA VAL A 264 3.87 -30.60 4.13
C VAL A 264 4.09 -29.10 4.36
N LEU A 265 5.14 -28.75 5.10
CA LEU A 265 5.41 -27.40 5.56
C LEU A 265 6.80 -26.98 5.09
N GLU A 266 6.88 -25.83 4.43
CA GLU A 266 8.13 -25.12 4.20
C GLU A 266 8.28 -24.05 5.28
N ILE A 267 9.38 -24.11 6.04
CA ILE A 267 9.73 -23.08 7.03
C ILE A 267 11.02 -22.39 6.58
N PHE A 268 10.94 -21.09 6.34
CA PHE A 268 12.06 -20.21 6.01
C PHE A 268 12.41 -19.33 7.22
N VAL A 269 13.70 -19.15 7.49
CA VAL A 269 14.20 -18.19 8.48
C VAL A 269 15.25 -17.29 7.88
N LYS A 270 15.11 -15.99 8.14
CA LYS A 270 16.08 -14.93 7.88
C LYS A 270 16.50 -14.31 9.21
N VAL A 271 17.81 -14.27 9.50
CA VAL A 271 18.35 -13.61 10.69
C VAL A 271 19.08 -12.33 10.30
N THR A 272 18.68 -11.22 10.92
CA THR A 272 19.29 -9.90 10.73
C THR A 272 19.85 -9.32 12.03
N GLU A 273 20.91 -8.53 11.91
CA GLU A 273 21.42 -7.68 12.99
C GLU A 273 21.27 -6.20 12.62
N SER A 274 20.86 -5.38 13.58
CA SER A 274 20.66 -3.94 13.37
C SER A 274 21.99 -3.20 13.55
N VAL A 275 22.55 -2.70 12.45
CA VAL A 275 23.87 -2.04 12.40
C VAL A 275 23.76 -0.57 12.02
N GLN A 276 24.82 0.18 12.30
CA GLN A 276 24.95 1.60 11.94
C GLN A 276 26.19 1.81 11.09
N LEU A 277 26.02 1.92 9.77
CA LEU A 277 27.10 1.95 8.79
C LEU A 277 26.86 3.03 7.75
N ALA A 278 27.93 3.54 7.14
CA ALA A 278 27.83 4.40 5.97
C ALA A 278 27.80 3.57 4.69
N LEU A 279 27.12 4.07 3.66
CA LEU A 279 27.02 3.44 2.33
C LEU A 279 27.66 4.34 1.27
N GLU A 280 28.19 3.74 0.20
CA GLU A 280 28.69 4.49 -0.95
C GLU A 280 27.53 4.88 -1.88
N GLN A 281 27.43 6.17 -2.20
CA GLN A 281 26.44 6.71 -3.13
C GLN A 281 26.87 6.42 -4.57
N GLY A 282 25.94 5.96 -5.42
CA GLY A 282 26.24 5.48 -6.77
C GLY A 282 25.09 5.58 -7.76
N ASN A 283 25.19 4.77 -8.82
CA ASN A 283 24.20 4.67 -9.90
C ASN A 283 23.41 3.34 -9.86
N GLY A 284 23.36 2.69 -8.70
CA GLY A 284 22.57 1.48 -8.45
C GLY A 284 21.12 1.81 -8.03
N PRO A 285 20.45 0.89 -7.31
CA PRO A 285 19.08 1.09 -6.86
C PRO A 285 18.98 2.30 -5.91
N THR A 286 17.82 2.95 -5.91
CA THR A 286 17.52 4.00 -4.93
C THR A 286 16.89 3.35 -3.71
N LEU A 287 17.51 3.48 -2.55
CA LEU A 287 17.02 2.89 -1.31
C LEU A 287 16.36 3.96 -0.42
N TYR A 288 15.30 3.57 0.29
CA TYR A 288 14.60 4.40 1.28
C TYR A 288 15.16 4.12 2.68
N LEU A 289 16.15 4.91 3.09
CA LEU A 289 17.01 4.61 4.24
C LEU A 289 16.78 5.54 5.44
N LYS A 290 16.96 4.98 6.63
CA LYS A 290 17.00 5.75 7.90
C LYS A 290 18.39 6.33 8.12
N ARG A 291 18.62 7.57 7.66
CA ARG A 291 19.85 8.32 7.96
C ARG A 291 19.87 8.68 9.44
N VAL A 292 21.00 8.45 10.10
CA VAL A 292 21.23 8.84 11.49
C VAL A 292 21.70 10.28 11.51
N VAL A 293 20.94 11.13 12.21
CA VAL A 293 21.19 12.57 12.33
C VAL A 293 22.13 12.84 13.50
N GLY A 294 21.87 12.17 14.62
CA GLY A 294 22.68 12.21 15.82
C GLY A 294 22.16 11.25 16.88
N GLU A 295 23.03 10.89 17.82
CA GLU A 295 22.71 10.03 18.96
C GLU A 295 23.44 10.54 20.21
N ASN A 296 22.83 10.35 21.39
CA ASN A 296 23.38 10.81 22.66
C ASN A 296 22.87 9.94 23.83
N SER A 297 23.73 9.71 24.82
CA SER A 297 23.37 9.06 26.09
C SER A 297 23.42 10.06 27.23
N ILE A 298 22.39 10.07 28.07
CA ILE A 298 22.30 10.95 29.24
C ILE A 298 21.75 10.19 30.45
N GLN A 299 22.34 10.43 31.61
CA GLN A 299 21.85 9.96 32.89
C GLN A 299 20.92 11.00 33.55
N ASN A 300 19.82 10.55 34.14
CA ASN A 300 18.89 11.34 34.92
C ASN A 300 18.76 10.74 36.33
N LEU A 301 18.85 11.59 37.35
CA LEU A 301 18.71 11.20 38.75
C LEU A 301 17.32 11.63 39.25
N VAL A 302 16.48 10.66 39.60
CA VAL A 302 15.14 10.88 40.15
C VAL A 302 15.16 10.59 41.65
N GLU A 303 15.00 11.63 42.48
CA GLU A 303 14.88 11.51 43.93
C GLU A 303 13.43 11.68 44.41
N SER A 304 13.00 10.91 45.41
CA SER A 304 11.71 11.07 46.08
C SER A 304 11.74 10.54 47.52
N ASP A 305 10.95 11.16 48.41
CA ASP A 305 10.68 10.70 49.76
C ASP A 305 9.24 10.16 49.84
N LEU A 306 9.09 8.83 49.83
CA LEU A 306 7.78 8.18 49.90
C LEU A 306 7.35 7.95 51.34
N THR A 307 6.13 8.37 51.68
CA THR A 307 5.49 7.98 52.94
C THR A 307 4.79 6.62 52.77
N LEU A 308 5.15 5.65 53.61
CA LEU A 308 4.54 4.33 53.64
C LEU A 308 3.17 4.37 54.32
N PHE A 309 2.19 3.60 53.82
CA PHE A 309 0.85 3.54 54.40
C PHE A 309 0.79 2.82 55.78
N THR A 310 1.86 2.13 56.17
CA THR A 310 2.05 1.47 57.48
C THR A 310 3.52 1.53 57.90
N PRO A 311 3.84 1.63 59.20
CA PRO A 311 5.20 1.53 59.71
C PRO A 311 5.92 0.24 59.28
N ALA A 312 7.17 0.38 58.83
CA ALA A 312 8.04 -0.67 58.35
C ALA A 312 9.26 -0.88 59.26
N ILE A 313 9.67 -2.14 59.39
CA ILE A 313 10.93 -2.55 60.06
C ILE A 313 12.10 -2.45 59.07
N LYS A 314 11.88 -2.82 57.81
CA LYS A 314 12.86 -2.71 56.71
C LYS A 314 12.15 -2.61 55.36
N ILE A 315 12.86 -2.02 54.39
CA ILE A 315 12.62 -2.24 52.96
C ILE A 315 13.35 -3.53 52.56
N ASP A 316 12.76 -4.31 51.68
CA ASP A 316 13.32 -5.56 51.17
C ASP A 316 13.92 -5.36 49.77
N GLU A 317 13.11 -4.80 48.86
CA GLU A 317 13.51 -4.49 47.48
C GLU A 317 12.67 -3.31 46.95
N ILE A 318 13.19 -2.58 45.96
CA ILE A 318 12.39 -1.64 45.16
C ILE A 318 12.60 -1.97 43.69
N ILE A 319 11.57 -2.51 43.05
CA ILE A 319 11.57 -2.86 41.62
C ILE A 319 11.01 -1.68 40.85
N GLY A 320 11.75 -1.18 39.85
CA GLY A 320 11.30 -0.08 38.99
C GLY A 320 11.02 -0.52 37.55
N SER A 321 10.14 0.22 36.88
CA SER A 321 9.95 0.18 35.43
C SER A 321 9.73 1.60 34.89
N ILE A 322 10.10 1.83 33.64
CA ILE A 322 9.85 3.09 32.95
C ILE A 322 8.76 2.84 31.91
N HIS A 323 7.71 3.67 31.91
CA HIS A 323 6.63 3.59 30.93
C HIS A 323 6.10 4.98 30.55
N SER A 324 5.11 5.01 29.65
CA SER A 324 4.47 6.25 29.17
C SER A 324 5.47 7.27 28.60
N ILE A 325 6.54 6.81 27.95
CA ILE A 325 7.52 7.71 27.35
C ILE A 325 6.87 8.48 26.19
N THR A 326 7.01 9.80 26.24
CA THR A 326 6.67 10.72 25.16
C THR A 326 7.87 11.56 24.78
N THR A 327 7.96 11.92 23.50
CA THR A 327 9.12 12.62 22.93
C THR A 327 8.68 13.76 22.02
N GLU A 328 9.33 14.91 22.16
CA GLU A 328 9.17 16.07 21.28
C GLU A 328 10.54 16.48 20.74
N ILE A 329 10.65 16.71 19.42
CA ILE A 329 11.90 17.19 18.80
C ILE A 329 11.77 18.69 18.54
N ILE A 330 12.69 19.45 19.10
CA ILE A 330 12.91 20.87 18.81
C ILE A 330 14.29 21.05 18.17
N THR A 331 14.63 22.24 17.68
CA THR A 331 15.92 22.48 17.03
C THR A 331 17.10 22.11 17.96
N ASP A 332 17.95 21.20 17.47
CA ASP A 332 19.13 20.64 18.15
C ASP A 332 18.87 19.91 19.48
N LYS A 333 17.60 19.61 19.85
CA LYS A 333 17.27 18.93 21.12
C LYS A 333 16.05 18.02 21.04
N VAL A 334 16.08 16.94 21.81
CA VAL A 334 14.91 16.09 22.11
C VAL A 334 14.47 16.33 23.55
N ILE A 335 13.17 16.58 23.74
CA ILE A 335 12.52 16.51 25.05
C ILE A 335 12.07 15.07 25.25
N VAL A 336 12.48 14.43 26.35
CA VAL A 336 12.00 13.10 26.76
C VAL A 336 11.23 13.26 28.06
N GLN A 337 10.00 12.76 28.07
CA GLN A 337 9.10 12.71 29.23
C GLN A 337 8.66 11.28 29.48
N GLY A 338 8.27 10.96 30.70
CA GLY A 338 7.74 9.64 31.04
C GLY A 338 7.45 9.46 32.52
N ILE A 339 7.11 8.24 32.91
CA ILE A 339 6.83 7.86 34.30
C ILE A 339 7.81 6.75 34.72
N LEU A 340 8.50 6.98 35.83
CA LEU A 340 9.19 5.96 36.59
C LEU A 340 8.19 5.37 37.61
N HIS A 341 7.71 4.17 37.33
CA HIS A 341 6.88 3.39 38.25
C HIS A 341 7.77 2.53 39.14
N LYS A 342 7.46 2.48 40.44
CA LYS A 342 8.19 1.68 41.42
C LYS A 342 7.25 0.87 42.29
N GLN A 343 7.64 -0.37 42.58
CA GLN A 343 7.03 -1.24 43.57
C GLN A 343 8.00 -1.40 44.75
N ILE A 344 7.67 -0.77 45.86
CA ILE A 344 8.45 -0.77 47.10
C ILE A 344 7.98 -1.95 47.94
N PHE A 345 8.79 -3.00 48.07
CA PHE A 345 8.52 -4.16 48.91
C PHE A 345 9.13 -3.97 50.30
N PHE A 346 8.34 -4.17 51.36
CA PHE A 346 8.76 -3.90 52.73
C PHE A 346 8.12 -4.85 53.75
N ILE A 347 8.74 -4.95 54.93
CA ILE A 347 8.21 -5.71 56.07
C ILE A 347 7.65 -4.72 57.09
N ASP A 348 6.38 -4.87 57.45
CA ASP A 348 5.70 -3.99 58.40
C ASP A 348 6.02 -4.31 59.88
N SER A 349 5.49 -3.51 60.80
CA SER A 349 5.61 -3.72 62.26
C SER A 349 4.97 -5.00 62.79
N ASP A 350 4.06 -5.62 62.03
CA ASP A 350 3.45 -6.94 62.33
C ASP A 350 4.26 -8.09 61.70
N ASN A 351 5.46 -7.81 61.18
CA ASN A 351 6.35 -8.74 60.45
C ASN A 351 5.68 -9.38 59.21
N THR A 352 4.78 -8.64 58.56
CA THR A 352 4.07 -9.01 57.33
C THR A 352 4.71 -8.34 56.13
N ALA A 353 4.94 -9.10 55.06
CA ALA A 353 5.42 -8.55 53.79
C ALA A 353 4.31 -7.77 53.07
N ARG A 354 4.64 -6.57 52.59
CA ARG A 354 3.75 -5.65 51.88
C ARG A 354 4.45 -5.06 50.66
N HIS A 355 3.67 -4.48 49.75
CA HIS A 355 4.18 -3.63 48.68
C HIS A 355 3.40 -2.31 48.64
N GLN A 356 4.03 -1.25 48.16
CA GLN A 356 3.40 0.04 47.84
C GLN A 356 3.92 0.51 46.47
N ALA A 357 3.01 1.00 45.62
CA ALA A 357 3.35 1.59 44.34
C ALA A 357 3.65 3.09 44.47
N GLU A 358 4.55 3.60 43.63
CA GLU A 358 4.83 5.03 43.47
C GLU A 358 5.13 5.35 42.00
N ASP A 359 4.40 6.31 41.42
CA ASP A 359 4.62 6.84 40.08
C ASP A 359 5.32 8.20 40.18
N ILE A 360 6.51 8.35 39.58
CA ILE A 360 7.22 9.63 39.50
C ILE A 360 7.31 10.08 38.04
N PRO A 361 6.69 11.19 37.63
CA PRO A 361 6.90 11.77 36.31
C PRO A 361 8.29 12.40 36.22
N PHE A 362 8.99 12.17 35.10
CA PHE A 362 10.26 12.82 34.78
C PHE A 362 10.18 13.57 33.44
N SER A 363 11.04 14.56 33.27
CA SER A 363 11.24 15.29 32.03
C SER A 363 12.71 15.69 31.92
N LEU A 364 13.33 15.45 30.77
CA LEU A 364 14.70 15.86 30.48
C LEU A 364 14.83 16.41 29.05
N PHE A 365 15.87 17.21 28.83
CA PHE A 365 16.30 17.68 27.51
C PHE A 365 17.59 16.97 27.14
N VAL A 366 17.70 16.56 25.88
CA VAL A 366 18.84 15.82 25.33
C VAL A 366 19.35 16.58 24.12
N ASP A 367 20.60 17.03 24.17
CA ASP A 367 21.21 17.79 23.08
C ASP A 367 21.63 16.85 21.95
N ILE A 368 21.06 17.04 20.75
CA ILE A 368 21.32 16.24 19.55
C ILE A 368 21.38 17.19 18.35
N THR A 369 22.60 17.57 17.98
CA THR A 369 22.85 18.52 16.88
C THR A 369 22.27 18.02 15.57
N GLY A 370 21.62 18.93 14.81
CA GLY A 370 20.96 18.63 13.55
C GLY A 370 19.52 18.13 13.70
N ALA A 371 19.05 17.81 14.91
CA ALA A 371 17.66 17.40 15.13
C ALA A 371 16.67 18.54 14.82
N THR A 372 15.59 18.22 14.11
CA THR A 372 14.52 19.17 13.75
C THR A 372 13.12 18.54 13.93
N PRO A 373 12.06 19.36 14.12
CA PRO A 373 10.69 18.87 14.17
C PRO A 373 10.32 18.07 12.91
N GLY A 374 9.67 16.91 13.10
CA GLY A 374 9.29 16.00 12.01
C GLY A 374 10.30 14.87 11.74
N MET A 375 11.48 14.89 12.35
CA MET A 375 12.37 13.72 12.37
C MET A 375 11.81 12.59 13.25
N ASN A 376 12.31 11.36 13.06
CA ASN A 376 11.97 10.21 13.88
C ASN A 376 12.93 10.15 15.08
N VAL A 377 12.47 9.65 16.23
CA VAL A 377 13.30 9.46 17.43
C VAL A 377 13.08 8.09 18.07
N GLN A 378 14.17 7.43 18.39
CA GLN A 378 14.21 6.18 19.15
C GLN A 378 14.82 6.47 20.53
N VAL A 379 14.13 6.05 21.60
CA VAL A 379 14.61 6.16 22.99
C VAL A 379 14.75 4.76 23.56
N GLN A 380 15.93 4.43 24.08
CA GLN A 380 16.20 3.20 24.83
C GLN A 380 16.44 3.59 26.31
N PRO A 381 15.41 3.47 27.16
CA PRO A 381 15.50 3.75 28.59
C PRO A 381 16.08 2.54 29.35
N ARG A 382 16.82 2.81 30.42
CA ARG A 382 17.39 1.79 31.30
C ARG A 382 17.45 2.31 32.73
N ILE A 383 17.10 1.46 33.70
CA ILE A 383 17.35 1.74 35.11
C ILE A 383 18.72 1.14 35.44
N GLU A 384 19.70 1.96 35.82
CA GLU A 384 21.01 1.49 36.25
C GLU A 384 20.98 0.99 37.70
N ALA A 385 20.33 1.76 38.58
CA ALA A 385 20.22 1.47 40.00
C ALA A 385 19.01 2.16 40.63
N ILE A 386 18.44 1.54 41.68
CA ILE A 386 17.54 2.21 42.63
C ILE A 386 18.16 2.07 44.02
N LEU A 387 18.70 3.17 44.53
CA LEU A 387 19.24 3.27 45.88
C LEU A 387 18.13 3.77 46.81
N PHE A 388 18.04 3.21 48.02
CA PHE A 388 17.01 3.62 48.99
C PHE A 388 17.52 3.59 50.42
N ASN A 389 16.89 4.39 51.27
CA ASN A 389 17.14 4.43 52.71
C ASN A 389 15.85 4.70 53.48
N LEU A 390 15.53 3.84 54.45
CA LEU A 390 14.46 4.04 55.41
C LEU A 390 14.89 5.11 56.43
N ILE A 391 14.38 6.34 56.32
CA ILE A 391 14.76 7.46 57.20
C ILE A 391 14.18 7.26 58.61
N ASN A 392 12.94 6.79 58.67
CA ASN A 392 12.24 6.36 59.86
C ASN A 392 11.23 5.27 59.44
N ASP A 393 10.46 4.72 60.37
CA ASP A 393 9.50 3.65 60.12
C ASP A 393 8.49 3.93 59.00
N THR A 394 8.23 5.19 58.65
CA THR A 394 7.17 5.58 57.71
C THR A 394 7.66 6.38 56.49
N ILE A 395 8.96 6.70 56.38
CA ILE A 395 9.51 7.50 55.27
C ILE A 395 10.72 6.81 54.62
N VAL A 396 10.65 6.59 53.30
CA VAL A 396 11.71 6.01 52.47
C VAL A 396 12.24 7.06 51.50
N ASN A 397 13.50 7.47 51.67
CA ASN A 397 14.23 8.20 50.63
C ASN A 397 14.66 7.23 49.52
N GLN A 398 14.47 7.63 48.28
CA GLN A 398 14.74 6.81 47.10
C GLN A 398 15.44 7.65 46.03
N ARG A 399 16.41 7.04 45.34
CA ARG A 399 17.21 7.63 44.26
C ARG A 399 17.30 6.62 43.12
N ALA A 400 16.64 6.89 42.00
CA ALA A 400 16.77 6.08 40.79
C ALA A 400 17.73 6.76 39.81
N VAL A 401 18.73 6.01 39.33
CA VAL A 401 19.62 6.43 38.25
C VAL A 401 19.08 5.82 36.95
N LEU A 402 18.66 6.69 36.04
CA LEU A 402 18.06 6.33 34.75
C LEU A 402 19.04 6.70 33.63
N GLU A 403 19.47 5.73 32.84
CA GLU A 403 20.19 5.96 31.58
C GLU A 403 19.18 6.03 30.43
N PHE A 404 19.30 7.05 29.58
CA PHE A 404 18.55 7.14 28.33
C PHE A 404 19.54 7.27 27.17
N PHE A 405 19.51 6.33 26.25
CA PHE A 405 20.11 6.48 24.92
C PHE A 405 19.04 6.96 23.94
N ILE A 406 19.31 8.08 23.24
CA ILE A 406 18.39 8.70 22.29
C ILE A 406 19.08 8.76 20.93
N LYS A 407 18.37 8.33 19.88
CA LYS A 407 18.81 8.38 18.49
C LYS A 407 17.78 9.11 17.64
N VAL A 408 18.21 10.12 16.89
CA VAL A 408 17.37 10.83 15.91
C VAL A 408 17.73 10.35 14.52
N THR A 409 16.71 9.97 13.75
CA THR A 409 16.86 9.53 12.35
C THR A 409 15.89 10.28 11.45
N GLU A 410 16.24 10.42 10.18
CA GLU A 410 15.38 10.92 9.12
C GLU A 410 15.32 9.89 7.99
N ASN A 411 14.25 9.88 7.22
CA ASN A 411 14.10 8.96 6.10
C ASN A 411 14.55 9.67 4.82
N VAL A 412 15.49 9.10 4.07
CA VAL A 412 16.04 9.69 2.84
C VAL A 412 16.04 8.69 1.68
N LEU A 413 15.93 9.20 0.46
CA LEU A 413 16.22 8.43 -0.75
C LEU A 413 17.72 8.55 -1.07
N LEU A 414 18.39 7.41 -1.27
CA LEU A 414 19.81 7.35 -1.62
C LEU A 414 20.04 6.33 -2.74
N PRO A 415 20.55 6.74 -3.92
CA PRO A 415 21.04 5.80 -4.91
C PRO A 415 22.43 5.27 -4.49
N VAL A 416 22.59 3.96 -4.41
CA VAL A 416 23.78 3.31 -3.80
C VAL A 416 24.67 2.58 -4.81
N VAL A 417 25.80 2.05 -4.36
CA VAL A 417 26.64 1.11 -5.12
C VAL A 417 26.38 -0.33 -4.68
N ASN A 418 25.86 -1.14 -5.61
CA ASN A 418 25.83 -2.61 -5.46
C ASN A 418 27.23 -3.18 -5.71
N GLY A 419 27.69 -4.10 -4.88
CA GLY A 419 29.02 -4.70 -5.00
C GLY A 419 29.26 -5.77 -3.93
N ASN A 420 30.50 -6.26 -3.81
CA ASN A 420 30.83 -7.42 -2.97
C ASN A 420 30.93 -7.09 -1.46
N GLY A 421 30.07 -6.21 -0.94
CA GLY A 421 29.97 -5.88 0.48
C GLY A 421 29.02 -6.79 1.26
N PRO A 422 28.74 -6.49 2.54
CA PRO A 422 27.78 -7.24 3.34
C PRO A 422 26.39 -7.25 2.68
N LEU A 423 25.65 -8.34 2.88
CA LEU A 423 24.26 -8.45 2.42
C LEU A 423 23.37 -7.66 3.38
N PHE A 424 22.67 -6.65 2.88
CA PHE A 424 21.71 -5.87 3.64
C PHE A 424 20.29 -6.18 3.20
N LYS A 425 19.39 -6.17 4.17
CA LYS A 425 17.96 -6.15 3.99
C LYS A 425 17.50 -4.68 4.00
N VAL A 426 16.88 -4.22 2.91
CA VAL A 426 16.61 -2.79 2.68
C VAL A 426 15.26 -2.57 2.00
N ASP A 427 14.68 -1.38 2.21
CA ASP A 427 13.58 -0.88 1.41
C ASP A 427 14.15 -0.24 0.12
N GLU A 428 13.90 -0.84 -1.04
CA GLU A 428 14.14 -0.24 -2.35
C GLU A 428 12.97 0.65 -2.76
N PHE A 429 13.24 1.81 -3.35
CA PHE A 429 12.24 2.80 -3.72
C PHE A 429 11.65 2.51 -5.10
N VAL A 430 10.36 2.20 -5.13
CA VAL A 430 9.60 1.95 -6.36
C VAL A 430 9.09 3.26 -6.96
N GLY A 431 8.54 4.14 -6.12
CA GLY A 431 8.03 5.45 -6.54
C GLY A 431 7.29 6.18 -5.42
N ASP A 432 6.99 7.45 -5.63
CA ASP A 432 6.12 8.25 -4.77
C ASP A 432 5.00 8.94 -5.56
N GLY A 433 3.95 9.33 -4.85
CA GLY A 433 2.84 10.09 -5.39
C GLY A 433 2.19 10.94 -4.31
N THR A 434 1.62 12.07 -4.70
CA THR A 434 0.85 12.95 -3.80
C THR A 434 -0.43 13.39 -4.48
N ILE A 435 -1.56 13.28 -3.78
CA ILE A 435 -2.85 13.84 -4.18
C ILE A 435 -3.28 14.93 -3.18
N GLN A 436 -3.85 16.02 -3.70
CA GLN A 436 -4.48 17.07 -2.93
C GLN A 436 -6.00 16.97 -3.12
N GLU A 437 -6.75 17.01 -2.02
CA GLU A 437 -8.20 16.79 -2.00
C GLU A 437 -8.94 17.93 -1.28
N LEU A 438 -10.21 18.13 -1.65
CA LEU A 438 -11.09 19.15 -1.09
C LEU A 438 -12.38 18.52 -0.55
N SER A 439 -12.46 18.37 0.77
CA SER A 439 -13.71 17.99 1.43
C SER A 439 -14.55 19.22 1.75
N GLU A 440 -15.67 19.40 1.05
CA GLU A 440 -16.69 20.40 1.39
C GLU A 440 -17.94 19.72 1.99
N THR A 441 -18.30 20.10 3.22
CA THR A 441 -19.52 19.60 3.88
C THR A 441 -20.36 20.72 4.48
N LEU A 442 -21.67 20.45 4.61
CA LEU A 442 -22.63 21.27 5.33
C LEU A 442 -23.17 20.44 6.50
N ILE A 443 -22.87 20.84 7.73
CA ILE A 443 -23.32 20.13 8.93
C ILE A 443 -24.34 20.96 9.72
N THR A 444 -25.28 20.26 10.38
CA THR A 444 -26.12 20.84 11.42
C THR A 444 -25.43 20.73 12.78
N LEU A 445 -25.24 21.87 13.45
CA LEU A 445 -24.73 21.93 14.82
C LEU A 445 -25.78 21.43 15.81
N ASN A 446 -25.35 20.67 16.80
CA ASN A 446 -26.20 20.08 17.84
C ASN A 446 -26.88 21.12 18.74
N THR A 447 -26.34 22.35 18.77
CA THR A 447 -26.76 23.48 19.59
C THR A 447 -26.66 24.75 18.74
N PRO A 448 -27.67 25.64 18.72
CA PRO A 448 -27.59 26.87 17.95
C PRO A 448 -26.42 27.76 18.38
N ALA A 449 -25.57 28.15 17.43
CA ALA A 449 -24.37 28.93 17.59
C ALA A 449 -24.57 30.42 17.25
N ILE A 450 -23.74 31.27 17.86
CA ILE A 450 -23.53 32.67 17.48
C ILE A 450 -22.37 32.78 16.49
N LYS A 451 -21.30 31.98 16.70
CA LYS A 451 -20.12 31.89 15.84
C LYS A 451 -19.39 30.58 16.05
N VAL A 452 -18.68 30.11 15.03
CA VAL A 452 -17.59 29.13 15.19
C VAL A 452 -16.34 29.86 15.68
N ARG A 453 -15.53 29.18 16.49
CA ARG A 453 -14.24 29.68 16.99
C ARG A 453 -13.12 29.14 16.12
N GLU A 454 -13.02 27.82 16.03
CA GLU A 454 -11.96 27.10 15.32
C GLU A 454 -12.48 25.70 14.94
N ILE A 455 -11.89 25.11 13.91
CA ILE A 455 -12.10 23.72 13.53
C ILE A 455 -10.71 23.09 13.45
N VAL A 456 -10.48 22.04 14.22
CA VAL A 456 -9.25 21.24 14.17
C VAL A 456 -9.54 20.00 13.34
N ALA A 457 -8.81 19.80 12.25
CA ALA A 457 -8.94 18.60 11.41
C ALA A 457 -7.68 17.73 11.49
N GLN A 458 -7.86 16.43 11.33
CA GLN A 458 -6.79 15.45 11.19
C GLN A 458 -7.29 14.28 10.33
N ILE A 459 -6.40 13.64 9.58
CA ILE A 459 -6.70 12.38 8.91
C ILE A 459 -6.25 11.25 9.83
N ARG A 460 -7.13 10.28 10.06
CA ARG A 460 -6.92 9.14 10.96
C ARG A 460 -7.38 7.84 10.31
N ASP A 461 -7.04 6.72 10.95
CA ASP A 461 -7.47 5.37 10.56
C ASP A 461 -7.14 5.04 9.09
N LEU A 462 -5.94 5.47 8.66
CA LEU A 462 -5.44 5.30 7.31
C LEU A 462 -5.14 3.83 7.00
N ALA A 463 -5.61 3.38 5.84
CA ALA A 463 -5.25 2.11 5.22
C ALA A 463 -4.78 2.36 3.78
N SER A 464 -3.92 1.50 3.27
CA SER A 464 -3.50 1.50 1.87
C SER A 464 -3.63 0.10 1.27
N HIS A 465 -3.91 0.05 -0.03
CA HIS A 465 -3.86 -1.17 -0.84
C HIS A 465 -3.15 -0.84 -2.16
N VAL A 466 -2.23 -1.71 -2.59
CA VAL A 466 -1.46 -1.51 -3.82
C VAL A 466 -2.06 -2.36 -4.92
N ILE A 467 -2.42 -1.70 -6.02
CA ILE A 467 -2.75 -2.34 -7.30
C ILE A 467 -1.71 -1.90 -8.34
N CYS A 468 -1.74 -2.52 -9.52
CA CYS A 468 -0.74 -2.23 -10.55
C CYS A 468 -0.73 -0.75 -10.97
N ASN A 469 0.41 -0.10 -10.74
CA ASN A 469 0.69 1.32 -10.95
C ASN A 469 -0.15 2.32 -10.11
N LYS A 470 -0.88 1.88 -9.07
CA LYS A 470 -1.66 2.78 -8.19
C LYS A 470 -1.71 2.31 -6.73
N VAL A 471 -1.69 3.27 -5.81
CA VAL A 471 -2.02 3.05 -4.41
C VAL A 471 -3.42 3.59 -4.13
N ILE A 472 -4.30 2.74 -3.63
CA ILE A 472 -5.58 3.15 -3.05
C ILE A 472 -5.32 3.52 -1.60
N VAL A 473 -5.71 4.73 -1.20
CA VAL A 473 -5.69 5.15 0.21
C VAL A 473 -7.12 5.30 0.70
N GLN A 474 -7.39 4.81 1.89
CA GLN A 474 -8.65 5.00 2.62
C GLN A 474 -8.36 5.58 4.00
N GLY A 475 -9.31 6.30 4.59
CA GLY A 475 -9.20 6.75 5.98
C GLY A 475 -10.42 7.56 6.41
N THR A 476 -10.29 8.25 7.55
CA THR A 476 -11.29 9.18 8.07
C THR A 476 -10.70 10.57 8.24
N LEU A 477 -11.27 11.56 7.57
CA LEU A 477 -11.07 12.97 7.88
C LEU A 477 -11.91 13.30 9.14
N HIS A 478 -11.25 13.34 10.28
CA HIS A 478 -11.83 13.73 11.56
C HIS A 478 -11.76 15.25 11.73
N LYS A 479 -12.86 15.87 12.13
CA LYS A 479 -12.97 17.30 12.42
C LYS A 479 -13.59 17.51 13.80
N GLN A 480 -12.93 18.32 14.61
CA GLN A 480 -13.43 18.78 15.90
C GLN A 480 -13.75 20.28 15.79
N ILE A 481 -15.05 20.60 15.80
CA ILE A 481 -15.60 21.94 15.60
C ILE A 481 -15.85 22.56 16.98
N TYR A 482 -15.20 23.69 17.27
CA TYR A 482 -15.41 24.46 18.50
C TYR A 482 -16.22 25.73 18.19
N PHE A 483 -17.30 25.98 18.93
CA PHE A 483 -18.22 27.08 18.64
C PHE A 483 -18.86 27.67 19.90
N ILE A 484 -19.31 28.92 19.81
CA ILE A 484 -20.00 29.60 20.90
C ILE A 484 -21.51 29.51 20.67
N GLY A 485 -22.23 28.90 21.61
CA GLY A 485 -23.68 28.73 21.58
C GLY A 485 -24.44 30.04 21.79
N THR A 486 -25.74 30.05 21.51
CA THR A 486 -26.67 31.15 21.83
C THR A 486 -26.90 31.34 23.34
N ASP A 487 -26.46 30.39 24.14
CA ASP A 487 -26.29 30.47 25.60
C ASP A 487 -25.00 31.20 26.03
N ASN A 488 -24.11 31.52 25.09
CA ASN A 488 -22.74 32.05 25.29
C ASN A 488 -21.77 31.07 25.96
N ILE A 489 -22.05 29.77 25.89
CA ILE A 489 -21.14 28.70 26.34
C ILE A 489 -20.31 28.22 25.13
N GLU A 490 -19.07 27.79 25.38
CA GLU A 490 -18.26 27.11 24.38
C GLU A 490 -18.65 25.62 24.31
N HIS A 491 -19.11 25.21 23.12
CA HIS A 491 -19.50 23.84 22.79
C HIS A 491 -18.53 23.26 21.77
N HIS A 492 -18.49 21.93 21.69
CA HIS A 492 -17.75 21.24 20.63
C HIS A 492 -18.59 20.15 19.97
N GLN A 493 -18.29 19.85 18.71
CA GLN A 493 -18.92 18.78 17.93
C GLN A 493 -17.87 18.10 17.05
N ALA A 494 -17.83 16.77 17.12
CA ALA A 494 -17.03 15.95 16.20
C ALA A 494 -17.83 15.66 14.92
N GLU A 495 -17.11 15.57 13.81
CA GLU A 495 -17.59 15.11 12.51
C GLU A 495 -16.52 14.21 11.89
N ASP A 496 -16.86 12.97 11.59
CA ASP A 496 -16.00 12.02 10.88
C ASP A 496 -16.50 11.85 9.45
N ILE A 497 -15.62 12.04 8.47
CA ILE A 497 -15.92 11.87 7.04
C ILE A 497 -15.02 10.75 6.50
N PRO A 498 -15.56 9.63 5.97
CA PRO A 498 -14.76 8.65 5.28
C PRO A 498 -14.20 9.24 3.98
N ILE A 499 -12.93 9.00 3.71
CA ILE A 499 -12.24 9.42 2.48
C ILE A 499 -11.62 8.22 1.79
N ALA A 500 -11.57 8.25 0.46
CA ALA A 500 -10.76 7.34 -0.34
C ALA A 500 -10.23 8.04 -1.59
N ALA A 501 -9.00 7.70 -2.01
CA ALA A 501 -8.31 8.30 -3.14
C ALA A 501 -7.45 7.27 -3.88
N PHE A 502 -7.19 7.52 -5.16
CA PHE A 502 -6.10 6.88 -5.91
C PHE A 502 -4.89 7.80 -5.92
N LEU A 503 -3.70 7.22 -5.72
CA LEU A 503 -2.41 7.87 -6.00
C LEU A 503 -1.75 7.08 -7.13
N ASP A 504 -1.49 7.75 -8.25
CA ASP A 504 -0.87 7.15 -9.43
C ASP A 504 0.65 7.06 -9.21
N ILE A 505 1.16 5.83 -9.07
CA ILE A 505 2.57 5.56 -8.75
C ILE A 505 3.05 4.43 -9.66
N THR A 506 3.68 4.83 -10.78
CA THR A 506 4.26 3.92 -11.77
C THR A 506 5.23 2.93 -11.13
N GLY A 507 5.14 1.65 -11.51
CA GLY A 507 5.97 0.58 -10.96
C GLY A 507 5.41 -0.09 -9.70
N ALA A 508 4.45 0.52 -9.00
CA ALA A 508 3.82 -0.09 -7.82
C ALA A 508 3.07 -1.39 -8.19
N MET A 509 3.27 -2.46 -7.41
CA MET A 509 2.68 -3.78 -7.61
C MET A 509 2.04 -4.31 -6.31
N PRO A 510 1.01 -5.18 -6.41
CA PRO A 510 0.44 -5.86 -5.24
C PRO A 510 1.51 -6.55 -4.39
N GLY A 511 1.56 -6.22 -3.10
CA GLY A 511 2.57 -6.73 -2.17
C GLY A 511 3.72 -5.77 -1.86
N ASN A 512 3.89 -4.66 -2.60
CA ASN A 512 4.83 -3.62 -2.19
C ASN A 512 4.39 -2.96 -0.86
N ASN A 513 5.37 -2.49 -0.09
CA ASN A 513 5.18 -1.72 1.13
C ASN A 513 4.73 -0.28 0.77
N VAL A 514 3.86 0.31 1.59
CA VAL A 514 3.41 1.70 1.44
C VAL A 514 3.61 2.45 2.74
N LYS A 515 4.21 3.64 2.63
CA LYS A 515 4.33 4.60 3.73
C LYS A 515 3.55 5.86 3.40
N LEU A 516 2.50 6.11 4.17
CA LEU A 516 1.64 7.29 4.02
C LEU A 516 2.10 8.44 4.93
N THR A 517 2.02 9.66 4.41
CA THR A 517 2.06 10.91 5.18
C THR A 517 0.93 11.83 4.73
N THR A 518 0.39 12.63 5.64
CA THR A 518 -0.77 13.49 5.36
C THR A 518 -0.62 14.87 5.98
N THR A 519 -1.06 15.90 5.27
CA THR A 519 -1.08 17.29 5.73
C THR A 519 -2.48 17.87 5.62
N ILE A 520 -2.90 18.65 6.62
CA ILE A 520 -4.04 19.57 6.48
C ILE A 520 -3.47 20.92 6.05
N GLU A 521 -3.82 21.37 4.86
CA GLU A 521 -3.22 22.56 4.23
C GLU A 521 -4.07 23.82 4.45
N GLY A 522 -5.39 23.65 4.62
CA GLY A 522 -6.29 24.75 4.93
C GLY A 522 -7.66 24.29 5.41
N ILE A 523 -8.25 25.06 6.33
CA ILE A 523 -9.63 24.86 6.79
C ILE A 523 -10.35 26.21 6.69
N PHE A 524 -11.45 26.24 5.94
CA PHE A 524 -12.30 27.41 5.77
C PHE A 524 -13.73 27.05 6.16
N PHE A 525 -14.46 27.98 6.79
CA PHE A 525 -15.82 27.69 7.26
C PHE A 525 -16.71 28.93 7.31
N ASP A 526 -18.00 28.75 7.04
CA ASP A 526 -19.03 29.78 7.07
C ASP A 526 -20.24 29.30 7.89
N LEU A 527 -20.59 30.01 8.96
CA LEU A 527 -21.82 29.78 9.70
C LEU A 527 -22.98 30.44 8.94
N LEU A 528 -23.72 29.65 8.15
CA LEU A 528 -24.76 30.12 7.23
C LEU A 528 -26.05 30.50 7.95
N SER A 529 -26.36 29.79 9.02
CA SER A 529 -27.46 30.07 9.96
C SER A 529 -27.00 29.71 11.37
N THR A 530 -27.82 29.99 12.40
CA THR A 530 -27.45 29.61 13.78
C THR A 530 -27.27 28.10 13.97
N ALA A 531 -27.73 27.24 13.05
CA ALA A 531 -27.54 25.79 13.14
C ALA A 531 -26.74 25.20 11.97
N GLU A 532 -26.51 25.91 10.86
CA GLU A 532 -25.92 25.34 9.65
C GLU A 532 -24.52 25.89 9.39
N LEU A 533 -23.53 25.00 9.36
CA LEU A 533 -22.13 25.32 9.18
C LEU A 533 -21.58 24.68 7.90
N ARG A 534 -21.19 25.51 6.93
CA ARG A 534 -20.41 25.08 5.76
C ARG A 534 -18.94 25.01 6.13
N GLN A 535 -18.25 23.99 5.64
CA GLN A 535 -16.83 23.74 5.89
C GLN A 535 -16.16 23.31 4.58
N LYS A 536 -14.90 23.71 4.39
CA LYS A 536 -14.01 23.28 3.32
C LYS A 536 -12.66 22.92 3.95
N VAL A 537 -12.22 21.69 3.82
CA VAL A 537 -10.88 21.24 4.24
C VAL A 537 -10.08 20.87 3.00
N ILE A 538 -8.93 21.51 2.82
CA ILE A 538 -7.91 21.12 1.84
C ILE A 538 -6.87 20.29 2.58
N PHE A 539 -6.57 19.12 2.05
CA PHE A 539 -5.57 18.22 2.61
C PHE A 539 -4.79 17.52 1.49
N ALA A 540 -3.55 17.13 1.77
CA ALA A 540 -2.77 16.29 0.88
C ALA A 540 -2.47 14.92 1.53
N ILE A 541 -2.42 13.89 0.70
CA ILE A 541 -1.98 12.55 1.03
C ILE A 541 -0.79 12.24 0.11
N THR A 542 0.36 11.94 0.70
CA THR A 542 1.55 11.44 0.02
C THR A 542 1.72 9.96 0.36
N ALA A 543 2.01 9.14 -0.65
CA ALA A 543 2.43 7.76 -0.49
C ALA A 543 3.83 7.57 -1.09
N ILE A 544 4.70 6.90 -0.34
CA ILE A 544 5.97 6.36 -0.80
C ILE A 544 5.82 4.84 -0.89
N VAL A 545 6.12 4.25 -2.04
CA VAL A 545 6.05 2.81 -2.29
C VAL A 545 7.47 2.24 -2.27
N THR A 546 7.68 1.18 -1.49
CA THR A 546 8.96 0.47 -1.39
C THR A 546 8.80 -1.04 -1.56
N GLU A 547 9.85 -1.70 -2.00
CA GLU A 547 9.96 -3.16 -2.03
C GLU A 547 11.03 -3.63 -1.05
N GLU A 548 10.78 -4.71 -0.31
CA GLU A 548 11.77 -5.27 0.61
C GLU A 548 12.77 -6.14 -0.16
N THR A 549 13.95 -5.59 -0.47
CA THR A 549 14.98 -6.29 -1.25
C THR A 549 16.21 -6.65 -0.40
N GLN A 550 17.00 -7.60 -0.91
CA GLN A 550 18.28 -8.00 -0.35
C GLN A 550 19.39 -7.67 -1.33
N VAL A 551 20.34 -6.85 -0.89
CA VAL A 551 21.38 -6.28 -1.77
C VAL A 551 22.72 -6.28 -1.06
N ASN A 552 23.78 -6.72 -1.74
CA ASN A 552 25.16 -6.53 -1.27
C ASN A 552 25.60 -5.09 -1.56
N LEU A 553 25.87 -4.31 -0.51
CA LEU A 553 26.12 -2.86 -0.62
C LEU A 553 27.56 -2.50 -0.23
N VAL A 554 28.17 -1.59 -0.99
CA VAL A 554 29.52 -1.08 -0.68
C VAL A 554 29.45 -0.06 0.46
N LEU A 555 30.34 -0.23 1.44
CA LEU A 555 30.41 0.63 2.63
C LEU A 555 31.12 1.95 2.32
N GLY A 556 30.48 3.06 2.67
CA GLY A 556 31.00 4.41 2.54
C GLY A 556 31.69 4.92 3.81
N VAL A 557 31.79 6.24 3.95
CA VAL A 557 32.41 6.90 5.12
C VAL A 557 31.42 7.73 5.92
N SER A 558 30.49 8.42 5.27
CA SER A 558 29.48 9.30 5.88
C SER A 558 28.40 9.64 4.84
N PRO A 559 27.11 9.85 5.21
CA PRO A 559 26.55 9.76 6.56
C PRO A 559 26.32 8.31 7.00
N LEU A 560 25.96 8.12 8.27
CA LEU A 560 25.59 6.81 8.83
C LEU A 560 24.10 6.51 8.60
N PHE A 561 23.79 5.24 8.36
CA PHE A 561 22.43 4.72 8.19
C PHE A 561 22.17 3.60 9.17
N GLN A 562 20.95 3.52 9.69
CA GLN A 562 20.46 2.38 10.45
C GLN A 562 19.97 1.31 9.46
N LEU A 563 20.65 0.17 9.42
CA LEU A 563 20.45 -0.91 8.44
C LEU A 563 20.22 -2.25 9.14
N GLU A 564 19.57 -3.18 8.45
CA GLU A 564 19.54 -4.59 8.85
C GLU A 564 20.53 -5.38 7.98
N GLN A 565 21.62 -5.84 8.57
CA GLN A 565 22.56 -6.74 7.91
C GLN A 565 22.05 -8.17 8.02
N VAL A 566 22.00 -8.90 6.91
CA VAL A 566 21.64 -10.32 6.89
C VAL A 566 22.83 -11.13 7.38
N VAL A 567 22.69 -11.79 8.53
CA VAL A 567 23.74 -12.64 9.12
C VAL A 567 23.70 -14.03 8.47
N GLY A 568 22.50 -14.50 8.15
CA GLY A 568 22.27 -15.72 7.39
C GLY A 568 20.79 -16.05 7.29
N GLU A 569 20.46 -16.90 6.33
CA GLU A 569 19.11 -17.40 6.09
C GLU A 569 19.17 -18.85 5.60
N ASN A 570 18.10 -19.61 5.85
CA ASN A 570 18.01 -21.03 5.49
C ASN A 570 16.55 -21.51 5.51
N THR A 571 16.26 -22.55 4.73
CA THR A 571 14.90 -23.10 4.50
C THR A 571 14.84 -24.57 4.88
N LYS A 572 13.66 -25.05 5.27
CA LYS A 572 13.41 -26.47 5.57
C LYS A 572 12.03 -26.88 5.05
N GLN A 573 12.04 -27.59 3.91
CA GLN A 573 10.87 -28.16 3.23
C GLN A 573 10.55 -29.59 3.72
N LEU A 574 9.38 -30.08 3.30
CA LEU A 574 8.95 -31.48 3.34
C LEU A 574 8.48 -31.86 1.90
N LEU A 575 8.27 -33.13 1.53
CA LEU A 575 8.27 -33.51 0.10
C LEU A 575 7.38 -34.72 -0.29
N VAL A 576 6.66 -34.64 -1.44
CA VAL A 576 6.41 -35.67 -2.51
C VAL A 576 5.75 -35.01 -3.76
N ILE A 577 6.07 -35.45 -5.00
CA ILE A 577 5.54 -34.94 -6.32
C ILE A 577 5.35 -36.10 -7.35
N SER A 578 4.47 -35.98 -8.37
CA SER A 578 4.50 -36.80 -9.62
C SER A 578 3.66 -36.22 -10.80
N SER A 579 4.05 -36.43 -12.08
CA SER A 579 3.35 -35.96 -13.32
C SER A 579 3.70 -36.81 -14.60
N GLU A 580 2.95 -36.70 -15.73
CA GLU A 580 3.34 -37.13 -17.11
C GLU A 580 2.46 -36.50 -18.25
N GLN A 581 2.78 -36.73 -19.55
CA GLN A 581 2.46 -35.89 -20.75
C GLN A 581 1.58 -36.53 -21.88
N VAL A 582 1.59 -35.94 -23.10
CA VAL A 582 0.72 -36.16 -24.30
C VAL A 582 1.56 -36.38 -25.61
N VAL A 583 0.97 -36.91 -26.69
CA VAL A 583 1.64 -37.45 -27.92
C VAL A 583 1.03 -36.92 -29.26
N PRO A 584 1.76 -36.77 -30.40
CA PRO A 584 1.43 -35.86 -31.53
C PRO A 584 0.90 -36.49 -32.87
N PRO A 585 0.54 -35.69 -33.91
CA PRO A 585 -0.19 -36.14 -35.13
C PRO A 585 0.62 -36.21 -36.48
N PRO A 586 0.10 -36.89 -37.54
CA PRO A 586 0.67 -36.94 -38.91
C PRO A 586 -0.36 -36.61 -40.06
N PRO A 587 -0.11 -36.86 -41.38
CA PRO A 587 0.74 -36.09 -42.31
C PRO A 587 0.03 -35.66 -43.64
N ILE A 588 0.78 -35.18 -44.66
CA ILE A 588 0.31 -34.39 -45.84
C ILE A 588 0.23 -35.21 -47.18
N VAL A 589 -0.49 -34.69 -48.19
CA VAL A 589 -0.88 -35.31 -49.49
C VAL A 589 -0.48 -34.39 -50.69
N PRO A 590 -0.14 -34.90 -51.91
CA PRO A 590 0.61 -34.13 -52.93
C PRO A 590 -0.19 -33.16 -53.85
N ILE A 591 0.57 -32.39 -54.63
CA ILE A 591 0.24 -31.05 -55.16
C ILE A 591 -0.15 -31.06 -56.67
N ARG A 592 -1.07 -30.17 -57.06
CA ARG A 592 -1.38 -29.76 -58.45
C ARG A 592 -0.77 -28.37 -58.74
N PRO A 593 -0.72 -27.86 -59.99
CA PRO A 593 -0.39 -26.45 -60.22
C PRO A 593 -1.30 -25.54 -59.38
N VAL A 594 -0.69 -24.73 -58.51
CA VAL A 594 -1.39 -23.87 -57.55
C VAL A 594 -0.85 -22.45 -57.68
N VAL A 595 -1.78 -21.51 -57.88
CA VAL A 595 -1.58 -20.10 -57.59
C VAL A 595 -1.77 -19.95 -56.08
N THR A 596 -0.70 -19.65 -55.35
CA THR A 596 -0.81 -19.19 -53.97
C THR A 596 -1.02 -17.69 -54.01
N SER A 597 -2.25 -17.25 -53.72
CA SER A 597 -2.55 -15.85 -53.45
C SER A 597 -2.88 -15.65 -51.98
N VAL A 598 -2.49 -14.51 -51.45
CA VAL A 598 -2.55 -14.14 -50.04
C VAL A 598 -3.26 -12.81 -49.96
N ILE A 599 -4.30 -12.70 -49.13
CA ILE A 599 -4.97 -11.42 -48.89
C ILE A 599 -4.11 -10.62 -47.93
N VAL A 600 -3.73 -9.41 -48.34
CA VAL A 600 -3.05 -8.42 -47.51
C VAL A 600 -4.03 -7.33 -47.15
N ASP A 601 -4.14 -7.08 -45.86
CA ASP A 601 -5.03 -6.08 -45.27
C ASP A 601 -4.28 -4.81 -44.87
N PRO A 602 -4.94 -3.65 -44.87
CA PRO A 602 -4.41 -2.49 -44.16
C PRO A 602 -4.39 -2.77 -42.65
N PRO A 603 -3.39 -2.26 -41.92
CA PRO A 603 -3.27 -2.51 -40.48
C PRO A 603 -4.46 -1.97 -39.71
N LEU A 604 -5.09 -2.84 -38.91
CA LEU A 604 -6.20 -2.48 -38.03
C LEU A 604 -5.72 -1.54 -36.91
N ILE A 605 -5.97 -0.25 -37.06
CA ILE A 605 -5.72 0.74 -36.01
C ILE A 605 -6.77 0.57 -34.92
N SER A 606 -6.38 -0.15 -33.87
CA SER A 606 -7.16 -0.32 -32.65
C SER A 606 -7.01 0.89 -31.72
N LEU A 607 -8.15 1.43 -31.28
CA LEU A 607 -8.26 2.44 -30.24
C LEU A 607 -8.63 1.74 -28.93
N ILE A 608 -7.71 1.72 -27.97
CA ILE A 608 -7.94 1.16 -26.63
C ILE A 608 -7.98 2.33 -25.64
N GLY A 609 -9.05 2.42 -24.87
CA GLY A 609 -9.15 3.30 -23.70
C GLY A 609 -9.46 2.48 -22.46
N SER A 610 -8.91 2.90 -21.33
CA SER A 610 -9.26 2.33 -20.02
C SER A 610 -9.39 3.42 -18.96
N GLN A 611 -10.28 3.20 -18.00
CA GLN A 611 -10.50 4.09 -16.86
C GLN A 611 -10.85 3.27 -15.62
N GLN A 612 -10.21 3.58 -14.50
CA GLN A 612 -10.53 3.01 -13.18
C GLN A 612 -11.37 3.98 -12.35
N ILE A 613 -12.26 3.46 -11.50
CA ILE A 613 -13.01 4.22 -10.48
C ILE A 613 -13.05 3.47 -9.14
N LEU A 614 -13.28 4.20 -8.05
CA LEU A 614 -13.66 3.67 -6.74
C LEU A 614 -15.19 3.73 -6.60
N LEU A 615 -15.84 2.59 -6.38
CA LEU A 615 -17.27 2.51 -6.08
C LEU A 615 -17.49 2.22 -4.58
N GLN A 616 -17.66 3.29 -3.80
CA GLN A 616 -17.94 3.22 -2.37
C GLN A 616 -19.40 2.86 -2.09
N SER A 617 -19.67 2.00 -1.09
CA SER A 617 -20.98 1.91 -0.45
C SER A 617 -20.90 1.46 1.02
N SER A 618 -21.76 2.05 1.85
CA SER A 618 -21.98 1.66 3.25
C SER A 618 -23.27 0.87 3.35
N PHE A 619 -23.20 -0.40 3.73
CA PHE A 619 -24.34 -1.31 3.75
C PHE A 619 -24.72 -1.73 5.17
N SER A 620 -25.98 -1.52 5.57
CA SER A 620 -26.48 -1.98 6.88
C SER A 620 -26.82 -3.48 6.81
N LEU A 621 -26.12 -4.27 7.61
CA LEU A 621 -26.45 -5.69 7.81
C LEU A 621 -27.79 -5.81 8.56
N PRO A 622 -28.59 -6.87 8.29
CA PRO A 622 -29.88 -7.09 8.96
C PRO A 622 -29.73 -7.65 10.39
N GLU A 623 -28.55 -8.17 10.72
CA GLU A 623 -28.17 -8.80 11.98
C GLU A 623 -26.75 -8.35 12.35
N THR A 624 -26.44 -8.25 13.63
CA THR A 624 -25.08 -7.89 14.08
C THR A 624 -24.09 -9.01 13.75
N ALA A 625 -23.06 -8.68 12.98
CA ALA A 625 -21.93 -9.55 12.67
C ALA A 625 -20.81 -9.43 13.72
N ILE A 626 -20.15 -10.55 14.01
CA ILE A 626 -18.83 -10.58 14.68
C ILE A 626 -17.73 -10.25 13.66
N LYS A 627 -17.86 -10.77 12.43
CA LYS A 627 -16.94 -10.54 11.33
C LYS A 627 -17.59 -10.78 9.97
N ILE A 628 -17.06 -10.12 8.95
CA ILE A 628 -17.24 -10.53 7.56
C ILE A 628 -16.31 -11.73 7.29
N LYS A 629 -16.75 -12.67 6.46
CA LYS A 629 -15.91 -13.77 5.94
C LYS A 629 -15.31 -13.38 4.59
N GLU A 630 -16.14 -12.80 3.73
CA GLU A 630 -15.91 -12.71 2.28
C GLU A 630 -16.94 -11.74 1.69
N VAL A 631 -16.55 -10.98 0.67
CA VAL A 631 -17.47 -10.22 -0.18
C VAL A 631 -17.13 -10.51 -1.64
N ASP A 632 -18.09 -11.04 -2.39
CA ASP A 632 -17.93 -11.44 -3.79
C ASP A 632 -18.66 -10.45 -4.72
N PRO A 633 -17.97 -9.47 -5.33
CA PRO A 633 -18.53 -8.51 -6.27
C PRO A 633 -18.57 -9.07 -7.68
N LYS A 634 -19.75 -9.00 -8.32
CA LYS A 634 -19.91 -9.35 -9.74
C LYS A 634 -20.62 -8.24 -10.50
N VAL A 635 -20.07 -7.87 -11.66
CA VAL A 635 -20.64 -6.85 -12.55
C VAL A 635 -21.75 -7.45 -13.40
N PHE A 636 -22.89 -6.77 -13.48
CA PHE A 636 -24.04 -7.14 -14.30
C PHE A 636 -24.60 -5.94 -15.06
N ASN A 637 -25.38 -6.23 -16.11
CA ASN A 637 -26.15 -5.25 -16.89
C ASN A 637 -25.29 -4.09 -17.46
N VAL A 638 -24.06 -4.39 -17.89
CA VAL A 638 -23.22 -3.39 -18.57
C VAL A 638 -23.90 -2.94 -19.85
N SER A 639 -24.08 -1.63 -19.97
CA SER A 639 -24.60 -0.92 -21.14
C SER A 639 -23.66 0.23 -21.48
N VAL A 640 -23.62 0.61 -22.75
CA VAL A 640 -22.61 1.52 -23.28
C VAL A 640 -23.27 2.62 -24.08
N GLN A 641 -22.94 3.88 -23.76
CA GLN A 641 -23.40 5.06 -24.48
C GLN A 641 -22.21 5.90 -24.94
N VAL A 642 -22.14 6.20 -26.24
CA VAL A 642 -21.10 7.11 -26.78
C VAL A 642 -21.49 8.56 -26.53
N MET A 643 -20.51 9.35 -26.10
CA MET A 643 -20.61 10.79 -25.85
C MET A 643 -19.62 11.55 -26.74
N ALA A 644 -19.56 12.88 -26.64
CA ALA A 644 -18.70 13.70 -27.52
C ALA A 644 -17.20 13.64 -27.15
N ASP A 645 -16.91 13.13 -25.96
CA ASP A 645 -15.64 13.14 -25.22
C ASP A 645 -15.15 11.73 -24.85
N GLY A 646 -15.98 10.70 -25.01
CA GLY A 646 -15.62 9.32 -24.73
C GLY A 646 -16.81 8.36 -24.72
N VAL A 647 -16.64 7.24 -24.01
CA VAL A 647 -17.58 6.13 -23.95
C VAL A 647 -18.02 5.91 -22.51
N LEU A 648 -19.31 6.11 -22.24
CA LEU A 648 -19.91 5.96 -20.92
C LEU A 648 -20.39 4.52 -20.73
N ALA A 649 -19.70 3.75 -19.90
CA ALA A 649 -20.08 2.41 -19.48
C ALA A 649 -20.88 2.47 -18.17
N GLN A 650 -22.10 1.94 -18.15
CA GLN A 650 -22.99 1.96 -16.99
C GLN A 650 -23.48 0.54 -16.66
N GLY A 651 -23.67 0.23 -15.38
CA GLY A 651 -24.13 -1.08 -14.94
C GLY A 651 -24.40 -1.18 -13.44
N THR A 652 -24.38 -2.40 -12.91
CA THR A 652 -24.58 -2.66 -11.47
C THR A 652 -23.55 -3.66 -10.96
N VAL A 653 -22.87 -3.34 -9.86
CA VAL A 653 -22.12 -4.33 -9.07
C VAL A 653 -23.09 -5.00 -8.09
N ASN A 654 -23.22 -6.31 -8.21
CA ASN A 654 -24.00 -7.16 -7.32
C ASN A 654 -23.03 -7.86 -6.38
N LYS A 655 -22.99 -7.44 -5.11
CA LYS A 655 -22.03 -7.93 -4.10
C LYS A 655 -22.69 -8.98 -3.23
N VAL A 656 -22.10 -10.16 -3.10
CA VAL A 656 -22.54 -11.21 -2.16
C VAL A 656 -21.70 -11.13 -0.89
N ILE A 657 -22.29 -10.62 0.19
CA ILE A 657 -21.63 -10.40 1.49
C ILE A 657 -21.90 -11.61 2.38
N VAL A 658 -20.84 -12.32 2.77
CA VAL A 658 -20.91 -13.48 3.67
C VAL A 658 -20.35 -13.09 5.04
N PHE A 659 -21.13 -13.27 6.11
CA PHE A 659 -20.79 -12.79 7.45
C PHE A 659 -21.17 -13.78 8.56
N VAL A 660 -20.54 -13.65 9.72
CA VAL A 660 -20.79 -14.49 10.91
C VAL A 660 -21.57 -13.67 11.94
N GLY A 661 -22.78 -14.10 12.31
CA GLY A 661 -23.60 -13.42 13.32
C GLY A 661 -23.09 -13.62 14.76
N THR A 662 -23.65 -12.88 15.71
CA THR A 662 -23.37 -13.03 17.16
C THR A 662 -23.77 -14.39 17.75
N ASP A 663 -24.57 -15.16 17.03
CA ASP A 663 -24.93 -16.57 17.30
C ASP A 663 -23.93 -17.58 16.68
N ASN A 664 -22.86 -17.10 16.05
CA ASN A 664 -21.89 -17.86 15.24
C ASN A 664 -22.46 -18.50 13.96
N ILE A 665 -23.68 -18.17 13.55
CA ILE A 665 -24.26 -18.68 12.29
C ILE A 665 -23.77 -17.82 11.12
N VAL A 666 -23.19 -18.50 10.12
CA VAL A 666 -22.79 -17.90 8.84
C VAL A 666 -24.04 -17.56 8.02
N ARG A 667 -24.12 -16.32 7.55
CA ARG A 667 -25.20 -15.77 6.74
C ARG A 667 -24.65 -15.20 5.43
N SER A 668 -25.51 -15.11 4.43
CA SER A 668 -25.21 -14.46 3.15
C SER A 668 -26.31 -13.44 2.84
N ILE A 669 -25.93 -12.27 2.33
CA ILE A 669 -26.85 -11.24 1.81
C ILE A 669 -26.29 -10.67 0.50
N THR A 670 -27.13 -9.98 -0.27
CA THR A 670 -26.75 -9.40 -1.56
C THR A 670 -27.08 -7.91 -1.60
N GLU A 671 -26.09 -7.09 -1.95
CA GLU A 671 -26.21 -5.66 -2.20
C GLU A 671 -26.10 -5.39 -3.72
N GLN A 672 -26.84 -4.40 -4.23
CA GLN A 672 -26.74 -3.96 -5.61
C GLN A 672 -26.42 -2.46 -5.67
N VAL A 673 -25.27 -2.12 -6.26
CA VAL A 673 -24.76 -0.75 -6.35
C VAL A 673 -24.58 -0.38 -7.82
N PRO A 674 -25.31 0.63 -8.35
CA PRO A 674 -25.13 1.07 -9.73
C PRO A 674 -23.81 1.83 -9.91
N PHE A 675 -23.22 1.76 -11.10
CA PHE A 675 -22.01 2.50 -11.45
C PHE A 675 -22.11 3.16 -12.83
N SER A 676 -21.24 4.14 -13.07
CA SER A 676 -21.06 4.83 -14.35
C SER A 676 -19.59 5.23 -14.50
N ILE A 677 -18.93 4.82 -15.58
CA ILE A 677 -17.52 5.10 -15.88
C ILE A 677 -17.45 5.77 -17.26
N LEU A 678 -16.75 6.90 -17.36
CA LEU A 678 -16.46 7.54 -18.64
C LEU A 678 -15.04 7.16 -19.09
N VAL A 679 -14.93 6.43 -20.19
CA VAL A 679 -13.65 6.05 -20.80
C VAL A 679 -13.33 7.04 -21.93
N THR A 680 -12.32 7.88 -21.74
CA THR A 680 -11.94 8.92 -22.70
C THR A 680 -11.25 8.30 -23.92
N ILE A 681 -11.95 8.26 -25.06
CA ILE A 681 -11.39 7.86 -26.37
C ILE A 681 -11.75 8.94 -27.38
N PRO A 682 -10.83 9.85 -27.74
CA PRO A 682 -11.12 10.93 -28.68
C PRO A 682 -11.50 10.40 -30.08
N GLY A 683 -12.64 10.84 -30.59
CA GLY A 683 -13.06 10.60 -31.98
C GLY A 683 -13.74 9.26 -32.28
N ILE A 684 -14.02 8.42 -31.27
CA ILE A 684 -14.75 7.15 -31.47
C ILE A 684 -16.26 7.40 -31.70
N THR A 685 -16.86 6.59 -32.57
CA THR A 685 -18.33 6.55 -32.78
C THR A 685 -18.91 5.19 -32.41
N SER A 686 -20.23 5.10 -32.21
CA SER A 686 -20.88 3.86 -31.76
C SER A 686 -20.80 2.68 -32.74
N ALA A 687 -20.48 2.93 -34.01
CA ALA A 687 -20.22 1.89 -35.01
C ALA A 687 -18.78 1.34 -34.97
N GLN A 688 -17.90 1.92 -34.15
CA GLN A 688 -16.48 1.58 -34.07
C GLN A 688 -16.09 0.90 -32.75
N ILE A 689 -17.01 0.72 -31.80
CA ILE A 689 -16.74 -0.03 -30.57
C ILE A 689 -16.86 -1.51 -30.88
N THR A 690 -15.74 -2.23 -30.73
CA THR A 690 -15.64 -3.68 -30.95
C THR A 690 -15.86 -4.45 -29.64
N ASN A 691 -15.45 -3.88 -28.50
CA ASN A 691 -15.54 -4.52 -27.19
C ASN A 691 -15.77 -3.49 -26.07
N THR A 692 -16.38 -3.93 -24.98
CA THR A 692 -16.38 -3.17 -23.71
C THR A 692 -16.45 -4.14 -22.54
N LYS A 693 -15.40 -4.16 -21.73
CA LYS A 693 -15.32 -4.91 -20.48
C LYS A 693 -15.43 -3.94 -19.32
N VAL A 694 -16.08 -4.36 -18.24
CA VAL A 694 -15.94 -3.71 -16.94
C VAL A 694 -15.61 -4.83 -15.95
N LEU A 695 -14.38 -4.81 -15.45
CA LEU A 695 -13.82 -5.78 -14.53
C LEU A 695 -13.87 -5.22 -13.11
N VAL A 696 -14.00 -6.10 -12.13
CA VAL A 696 -13.59 -5.80 -10.75
C VAL A 696 -12.13 -6.19 -10.65
N GLU A 697 -11.28 -5.26 -10.22
CA GLU A 697 -9.85 -5.56 -9.94
C GLU A 697 -9.65 -5.94 -8.48
N ASP A 698 -10.34 -5.26 -7.56
CA ASP A 698 -10.22 -5.47 -6.12
C ASP A 698 -11.49 -5.03 -5.36
N ILE A 699 -11.65 -5.50 -4.12
CA ILE A 699 -12.69 -5.09 -3.18
C ILE A 699 -12.15 -4.98 -1.75
N ILE A 700 -12.02 -3.73 -1.29
CA ILE A 700 -11.64 -3.40 0.08
C ILE A 700 -12.90 -3.25 0.92
N PHE A 701 -12.97 -3.89 2.08
CA PHE A 701 -14.12 -3.77 3.00
C PHE A 701 -13.71 -3.79 4.48
N SER A 702 -14.48 -3.09 5.30
CA SER A 702 -14.32 -3.06 6.76
C SER A 702 -15.67 -3.19 7.47
N LEU A 703 -15.66 -3.74 8.68
CA LEU A 703 -16.84 -3.86 9.53
C LEU A 703 -16.78 -2.82 10.64
N THR A 704 -17.80 -1.96 10.73
CA THR A 704 -17.88 -0.95 11.79
C THR A 704 -17.89 -1.58 13.20
N PRO A 705 -17.40 -0.89 14.25
CA PRO A 705 -17.33 -1.44 15.61
C PRO A 705 -18.69 -1.83 16.24
N SER A 706 -19.82 -1.42 15.68
CA SER A 706 -21.15 -1.89 16.10
C SER A 706 -21.52 -3.27 15.54
N GLY A 707 -20.76 -3.78 14.56
CA GLY A 707 -21.06 -5.01 13.81
C GLY A 707 -22.27 -4.92 12.89
N THR A 708 -22.85 -3.71 12.67
CA THR A 708 -24.13 -3.54 11.94
C THR A 708 -23.98 -2.88 10.57
N VAL A 709 -22.86 -2.23 10.28
CA VAL A 709 -22.59 -1.61 8.97
C VAL A 709 -21.25 -2.12 8.43
N ILE A 710 -21.23 -2.52 7.16
CA ILE A 710 -20.02 -2.84 6.41
C ILE A 710 -19.77 -1.71 5.40
N ASP A 711 -18.60 -1.08 5.49
CA ASP A 711 -18.14 -0.07 4.56
C ASP A 711 -17.26 -0.74 3.50
N GLN A 712 -17.51 -0.46 2.23
CA GLN A 712 -16.95 -1.20 1.10
C GLN A 712 -16.53 -0.24 -0.01
N THR A 713 -15.40 -0.52 -0.66
CA THR A 713 -14.96 0.14 -1.89
C THR A 713 -14.61 -0.93 -2.92
N VAL A 714 -15.27 -0.91 -4.07
CA VAL A 714 -14.96 -1.79 -5.20
C VAL A 714 -14.13 -1.02 -6.23
N VAL A 715 -13.02 -1.59 -6.67
CA VAL A 715 -12.19 -1.06 -7.75
C VAL A 715 -12.75 -1.59 -9.06
N LEU A 716 -13.24 -0.71 -9.92
CA LEU A 716 -13.75 -1.07 -11.25
C LEU A 716 -12.85 -0.50 -12.33
N LYS A 717 -12.37 -1.35 -13.24
CA LYS A 717 -11.70 -0.95 -14.48
C LYS A 717 -12.63 -1.18 -15.66
N ALA A 718 -12.95 -0.12 -16.38
CA ALA A 718 -13.53 -0.22 -17.70
C ALA A 718 -12.41 -0.29 -18.75
N GLU A 719 -12.59 -1.13 -19.75
CA GLU A 719 -11.77 -1.22 -20.96
C GLU A 719 -12.71 -1.16 -22.16
N VAL A 720 -12.45 -0.24 -23.08
CA VAL A 720 -13.20 -0.07 -24.32
C VAL A 720 -12.23 -0.23 -25.48
N GLU A 721 -12.49 -1.21 -26.33
CA GLU A 721 -11.72 -1.50 -27.54
C GLU A 721 -12.56 -1.07 -28.74
N GLY A 722 -11.97 -0.30 -29.65
CA GLY A 722 -12.60 0.10 -30.90
C GLY A 722 -11.64 0.07 -32.08
N GLN A 723 -12.19 0.13 -33.30
CA GLN A 723 -11.44 0.00 -34.54
C GLN A 723 -11.82 1.10 -35.54
N LEU A 724 -10.83 1.68 -36.22
CA LEU A 724 -11.08 2.56 -37.35
C LEU A 724 -11.56 1.76 -38.58
N PRO A 725 -12.31 2.37 -39.53
CA PRO A 725 -12.84 1.65 -40.68
C PRO A 725 -11.70 1.15 -41.58
N GLN A 726 -11.76 -0.14 -41.95
CA GLN A 726 -10.74 -0.79 -42.77
C GLN A 726 -10.84 -0.31 -44.23
N GLU A 727 -9.72 0.05 -44.85
CA GLU A 727 -9.65 0.22 -46.32
C GLU A 727 -9.74 -1.14 -47.04
N SER A 728 -9.96 -1.12 -48.36
CA SER A 728 -10.17 -2.36 -49.12
C SER A 728 -8.91 -3.21 -49.24
N SER A 729 -8.97 -4.44 -48.72
CA SER A 729 -7.95 -5.49 -48.79
C SER A 729 -7.49 -5.80 -50.22
N ILE A 730 -6.21 -6.06 -50.43
CA ILE A 730 -5.64 -6.44 -51.74
C ILE A 730 -5.24 -7.93 -51.79
N SER A 731 -5.54 -8.61 -52.89
CA SER A 731 -5.07 -9.97 -53.16
C SER A 731 -3.66 -9.90 -53.76
N VAL A 732 -2.67 -10.53 -53.13
CA VAL A 732 -1.28 -10.58 -53.61
C VAL A 732 -0.94 -12.00 -54.05
N VAL A 733 -0.53 -12.20 -55.30
CA VAL A 733 -0.01 -13.51 -55.74
C VAL A 733 1.41 -13.67 -55.23
N THR A 734 1.69 -14.76 -54.50
CA THR A 734 2.99 -15.02 -53.86
C THR A 734 3.74 -16.21 -54.45
N ASN A 735 3.05 -17.09 -55.18
CA ASN A 735 3.70 -18.10 -56.02
C ASN A 735 2.76 -18.63 -57.12
N VAL A 736 3.30 -18.94 -58.30
CA VAL A 736 2.60 -19.68 -59.36
C VAL A 736 3.35 -20.96 -59.72
N THR A 737 3.07 -22.04 -58.99
CA THR A 737 3.70 -23.35 -59.24
C THR A 737 3.16 -24.00 -60.52
N GLY A 738 4.03 -24.34 -61.47
CA GLY A 738 3.66 -25.08 -62.68
C GLY A 738 4.85 -25.49 -63.54
N THR A 739 4.73 -26.62 -64.26
CA THR A 739 5.80 -27.12 -65.13
C THR A 739 6.03 -26.20 -66.33
N GLY A 740 7.08 -25.38 -66.26
CA GLY A 740 7.44 -24.40 -67.28
C GLY A 740 6.93 -22.98 -67.03
N VAL A 741 6.35 -22.70 -65.85
CA VAL A 741 6.06 -21.32 -65.43
C VAL A 741 7.35 -20.62 -65.02
N VAL A 742 7.45 -19.33 -65.35
CA VAL A 742 8.52 -18.42 -64.96
C VAL A 742 7.88 -17.17 -64.33
N GLU A 743 8.21 -16.90 -63.08
CA GLU A 743 7.74 -15.76 -62.30
C GLU A 743 8.91 -14.84 -61.89
N THR A 744 8.62 -13.55 -61.79
CA THR A 744 9.49 -12.54 -61.17
C THR A 744 8.85 -12.13 -59.85
N GLN A 745 9.64 -12.11 -58.78
CA GLN A 745 9.17 -11.78 -57.42
C GLN A 745 9.96 -10.61 -56.83
N LEU A 746 9.32 -9.88 -55.92
CA LEU A 746 9.93 -8.88 -55.05
C LEU A 746 9.66 -9.24 -53.58
N LEU A 747 10.68 -9.16 -52.73
CA LEU A 747 10.52 -9.42 -51.30
C LEU A 747 9.90 -8.18 -50.62
N VAL A 748 8.67 -8.33 -50.14
CA VAL A 748 7.91 -7.26 -49.50
C VAL A 748 7.35 -7.73 -48.15
N GLN A 749 7.04 -6.79 -47.27
CA GLN A 749 6.47 -7.03 -45.95
C GLN A 749 5.10 -6.39 -45.85
N GLY A 750 4.11 -7.13 -45.35
CA GLY A 750 2.72 -6.70 -45.25
C GLY A 750 1.91 -7.52 -44.27
N LEU A 751 0.73 -7.04 -43.88
CA LEU A 751 -0.16 -7.71 -42.94
C LEU A 751 -1.03 -8.74 -43.67
N VAL A 752 -0.72 -10.02 -43.50
CA VAL A 752 -1.30 -11.16 -44.22
C VAL A 752 -2.45 -11.76 -43.43
N ARG A 753 -3.63 -11.87 -44.05
CA ARG A 753 -4.79 -12.57 -43.48
C ARG A 753 -4.60 -14.08 -43.52
N THR A 754 -4.35 -14.70 -42.37
CA THR A 754 -4.27 -16.17 -42.23
C THR A 754 -5.57 -16.74 -41.62
N PRO A 755 -5.79 -18.08 -41.68
CA PRO A 755 -6.88 -18.72 -40.94
C PRO A 755 -6.83 -18.52 -39.40
N ASN A 756 -5.68 -18.10 -38.86
CA ASN A 756 -5.46 -17.85 -37.44
C ASN A 756 -5.45 -16.34 -37.10
N GLY A 757 -5.86 -15.47 -38.03
CA GLY A 757 -5.82 -14.01 -37.91
C GLY A 757 -4.72 -13.35 -38.75
N ASP A 758 -4.62 -12.04 -38.65
CA ASP A 758 -3.76 -11.22 -39.49
C ASP A 758 -2.33 -11.16 -38.93
N GLN A 759 -1.32 -11.49 -39.75
CA GLN A 759 0.08 -11.62 -39.32
C GLN A 759 1.03 -10.83 -40.22
N LEU A 760 1.96 -10.06 -39.63
CA LEU A 760 2.95 -9.29 -40.39
C LEU A 760 4.01 -10.25 -40.95
N GLN A 761 3.95 -10.52 -42.25
CA GLN A 761 4.78 -11.52 -42.93
C GLN A 761 5.65 -10.87 -44.00
N GLN A 762 6.85 -11.42 -44.23
CA GLN A 762 7.61 -11.18 -45.45
C GLN A 762 7.20 -12.20 -46.52
N LEU A 763 6.78 -11.71 -47.67
CA LEU A 763 6.29 -12.50 -48.80
C LEU A 763 7.00 -12.11 -50.10
N ASN A 764 7.19 -13.10 -50.96
CA ASN A 764 7.66 -12.89 -52.32
C ASN A 764 6.47 -12.49 -53.21
N ALA A 765 6.12 -11.20 -53.26
CA ALA A 765 5.06 -10.74 -54.15
C ALA A 765 5.48 -10.91 -55.61
N VAL A 766 4.67 -11.64 -56.39
CA VAL A 766 4.89 -11.81 -57.83
C VAL A 766 4.62 -10.48 -58.53
N THR A 767 5.60 -9.95 -59.25
CA THR A 767 5.51 -8.69 -60.00
C THR A 767 5.30 -8.92 -61.50
N ASN A 768 5.59 -10.12 -62.00
CA ASN A 768 5.27 -10.57 -63.36
C ASN A 768 5.28 -12.12 -63.42
N VAL A 769 4.48 -12.73 -64.28
CA VAL A 769 4.48 -14.19 -64.49
C VAL A 769 4.09 -14.58 -65.91
N SER A 770 4.75 -15.60 -66.46
CA SER A 770 4.45 -16.14 -67.80
C SER A 770 4.78 -17.63 -67.88
N GLY A 771 4.06 -18.38 -68.72
CA GLY A 771 4.34 -19.81 -68.94
C GLY A 771 3.20 -20.58 -69.59
N PRO A 772 3.40 -21.87 -69.90
CA PRO A 772 2.37 -22.74 -70.44
C PRO A 772 1.16 -22.82 -69.51
N GLY A 773 -0.03 -22.58 -70.05
CA GLY A 773 -1.30 -22.62 -69.31
C GLY A 773 -1.72 -21.31 -68.67
N ILE A 774 -0.87 -20.27 -68.58
CA ILE A 774 -1.30 -18.94 -68.11
C ILE A 774 -1.96 -18.19 -69.27
N ILE A 775 -3.20 -17.71 -69.05
CA ILE A 775 -4.04 -17.07 -70.06
C ILE A 775 -4.42 -15.61 -69.75
N GLY A 776 -4.11 -15.12 -68.54
CA GLY A 776 -4.32 -13.72 -68.15
C GLY A 776 -3.66 -13.39 -66.81
N VAL A 777 -3.22 -12.14 -66.63
CA VAL A 777 -2.55 -11.67 -65.41
C VAL A 777 -3.01 -10.24 -65.09
N SER A 778 -3.61 -10.04 -63.91
CA SER A 778 -4.03 -8.73 -63.40
C SER A 778 -2.94 -8.12 -62.53
N HIS A 779 -2.71 -6.81 -62.67
CA HIS A 779 -1.73 -6.06 -61.88
C HIS A 779 -2.40 -4.84 -61.21
N GLU A 780 -1.91 -4.47 -60.05
CA GLU A 780 -2.41 -3.34 -59.24
C GLU A 780 -1.24 -2.69 -58.50
N GLN A 781 -1.37 -1.40 -58.18
CA GLN A 781 -0.34 -0.62 -57.47
C GLN A 781 -0.84 -0.32 -56.05
N THR A 782 -0.03 -0.62 -55.03
CA THR A 782 -0.44 -0.51 -53.62
C THR A 782 0.66 0.04 -52.73
N ASP A 783 0.24 0.73 -51.67
CA ASP A 783 1.08 1.28 -50.61
C ASP A 783 1.03 0.42 -49.33
N LEU A 784 0.24 -0.67 -49.34
CA LEU A 784 0.05 -1.61 -48.22
C LEU A 784 1.24 -2.59 -48.02
N LEU A 785 2.32 -2.43 -48.80
CA LEU A 785 3.46 -3.34 -48.87
C LEU A 785 4.77 -2.54 -48.82
N GLN A 786 5.63 -2.83 -47.84
CA GLN A 786 6.97 -2.24 -47.76
C GLN A 786 8.00 -3.14 -48.45
N ILE A 787 8.89 -2.58 -49.28
CA ILE A 787 10.01 -3.33 -49.87
C ILE A 787 11.06 -3.61 -48.78
N VAL A 788 11.42 -4.88 -48.60
CA VAL A 788 12.35 -5.28 -47.53
C VAL A 788 13.76 -4.76 -47.84
N GLY A 789 14.23 -3.80 -47.04
CA GLY A 789 15.54 -3.14 -47.17
C GLY A 789 15.47 -1.65 -47.55
N GLU A 790 14.30 -1.14 -47.93
CA GLU A 790 14.08 0.28 -48.24
C GLU A 790 13.48 1.03 -47.03
N PRO A 791 13.97 2.24 -46.67
CA PRO A 791 13.55 2.98 -45.47
C PRO A 791 12.24 3.77 -45.62
N SER A 792 11.55 3.66 -46.77
CA SER A 792 10.34 4.40 -47.09
C SER A 792 9.35 3.55 -47.88
N SER A 793 8.06 3.66 -47.58
CA SER A 793 6.99 3.02 -48.37
C SER A 793 6.89 3.67 -49.76
N ILE A 794 7.46 3.01 -50.76
CA ILE A 794 7.32 3.36 -52.18
C ILE A 794 6.17 2.53 -52.76
N PRO A 795 5.22 3.12 -53.52
CA PRO A 795 4.13 2.38 -54.15
C PRO A 795 4.63 1.21 -55.01
N VAL A 796 4.16 -0.02 -54.75
CA VAL A 796 4.61 -1.23 -55.44
C VAL A 796 3.53 -1.76 -56.38
N THR A 797 3.89 -2.01 -57.65
CA THR A 797 3.02 -2.71 -58.61
C THR A 797 3.22 -4.22 -58.52
N ILE A 798 2.16 -4.95 -58.23
CA ILE A 798 2.14 -6.40 -57.99
C ILE A 798 1.08 -7.10 -58.84
N VAL A 799 1.20 -8.42 -58.99
CA VAL A 799 0.19 -9.29 -59.60
C VAL A 799 -0.88 -9.65 -58.55
N THR A 800 -2.14 -9.36 -58.86
CA THR A 800 -3.27 -9.58 -57.92
C THR A 800 -4.15 -10.78 -58.26
N ALA A 801 -4.15 -11.20 -59.53
CA ALA A 801 -4.80 -12.42 -60.00
C ALA A 801 -4.10 -13.02 -61.23
N VAL A 802 -4.07 -14.35 -61.32
CA VAL A 802 -3.54 -15.11 -62.46
C VAL A 802 -4.62 -16.07 -62.95
N GLN A 803 -4.98 -15.99 -64.22
CA GLN A 803 -5.90 -16.92 -64.87
C GLN A 803 -5.11 -18.06 -65.52
N ILE A 804 -5.41 -19.29 -65.11
CA ILE A 804 -4.83 -20.51 -65.66
C ILE A 804 -5.90 -21.24 -66.48
N ALA A 805 -5.50 -21.85 -67.60
CA ALA A 805 -6.35 -22.72 -68.41
C ALA A 805 -6.77 -24.00 -67.65
N PRO A 806 -8.00 -24.50 -67.85
CA PRO A 806 -8.56 -25.64 -67.11
C PRO A 806 -7.96 -27.00 -67.49
#